data_AF-A0A941RU21-F1
#
_entry.id   AF-A0A941RU21-F1
#
_cell.length_a   1.000
_cell.length_b   1.000
_cell.length_c   1.000
_cell.angle_alpha   90.00
_cell.angle_beta   90.00
_cell.angle_gamma   90.00
#
_symmetry.space_group_name_H-M   'P 1'
#
loop_
_entity.id
_entity.type
_entity.pdbx_description
1 polymer ?
#
loop_
_entity_poly.entity_id
_entity_poly.type
_entity_poly.pdbx_seq_one_letter_code
_entity_poly.pdbx_strand_id
1 'polypeptide(L)'
;MTTLTDQNGSVHSYTFDRLGRQTNDGVTTLGSGVDGAVRRIGVSFEVRGLVQNITSYDTATVGAGNIVNDVQKTYNSFGQLTTEYQSHSGAVNVSTTPKVQYDYASGSANTIRPTTLTYPNGRVLNYDYGTSLGTNDALSRIGSLIDNDGTTHLADYSYLGMNSIIQVNEPQPAIQYTLVGIQTGNDPATGDIYRGLDQFGRVKDLIWVPTGSSSSSSSSSSSSSAAGTNLVRIQHGYDRAGNRLWRKDLVAESYNAGLDEIYGYDGLYRLKSVNRGTLNPTNTTISAGTGTFNQCWTLDSTGNWKGFREDDSGSGTWNLIQSRSANTVNEITAITNSVGSAWAQRAYDKNGNMTTLPQPANPSGSYTATYDAWNRLVKLIEPSNGITVQTTAFDGRQFRIERNTYNTGLIAENRHFYYSANWQDIKERVGSSIKANRQFIFGSRYIDDVVARDRDANDTGTLDERLFSLQDSTWNCIALVDDATLVRQRCSHSPYGSTRFLGQAFTPGTSDFNWELLFGGCICDPNTQLILCRNRLHSSIVGTWTSRDPLADSIWPGATLYAYSGGNPILYNDPLGLEECDFTKTIDGTFVLKYIQRGRVLGGKIVSNTTEFIMRYSKQIFYSCTEDGKIMDFDSENAPTSSFDLTALNDTSGYLSVVSIAQEFFVRMTLSKGNRWRNATHNDCPCGKTGQSASATYKVEFVEKLSGSVSVPILGGGVTAVKGAKEWVRDSRNVSVTIRCCPCPTDCALEETFDDPPPSTGPWFREFKASTNP
;
A
#
# COMPACT_ATOMS: atom_id res chain seq x y z
N MET A 1 23.35 -3.28 -17.34
CA MET A 1 22.89 -2.31 -18.35
C MET A 1 23.35 -0.93 -17.90
N THR A 2 24.15 -0.23 -18.69
CA THR A 2 24.69 1.11 -18.35
C THR A 2 23.90 2.25 -18.99
N THR A 3 23.02 1.95 -19.93
CA THR A 3 22.13 2.92 -20.58
C THR A 3 20.78 2.27 -20.89
N LEU A 4 19.71 3.04 -20.84
CA LEU A 4 18.35 2.66 -21.23
C LEU A 4 17.75 3.79 -22.07
N THR A 5 17.15 3.46 -23.21
CA THR A 5 16.36 4.40 -24.01
C THR A 5 14.89 4.05 -23.85
N ASP A 6 14.07 5.01 -23.41
CA ASP A 6 12.63 4.81 -23.26
C ASP A 6 11.90 4.92 -24.62
N GLN A 7 10.58 4.70 -24.63
CA GLN A 7 9.78 4.73 -25.86
C GLN A 7 9.61 6.17 -26.40
N ASN A 8 9.70 7.18 -25.52
CA ASN A 8 9.75 8.60 -25.89
C ASN A 8 11.09 9.01 -26.54
N GLY A 9 12.13 8.20 -26.41
CA GLY A 9 13.49 8.48 -26.89
C GLY A 9 14.41 9.16 -25.87
N SER A 10 13.98 9.28 -24.61
CA SER A 10 14.84 9.75 -23.52
C SER A 10 15.90 8.69 -23.22
N VAL A 11 17.15 9.11 -23.06
CA VAL A 11 18.29 8.21 -22.82
C VAL A 11 18.81 8.39 -21.40
N HIS A 12 18.51 7.41 -20.55
CA HIS A 12 19.07 7.28 -19.22
C HIS A 12 20.45 6.60 -19.30
N SER A 13 21.41 7.17 -18.59
CA SER A 13 22.76 6.63 -18.40
C SER A 13 22.99 6.40 -16.91
N TYR A 14 23.35 5.18 -16.56
CA TYR A 14 23.54 4.73 -15.19
C TYR A 14 25.01 4.56 -14.87
N THR A 15 25.42 5.09 -13.72
CA THR A 15 26.74 4.81 -13.15
C THR A 15 26.59 4.05 -11.86
N PHE A 16 27.58 3.20 -11.57
CA PHE A 16 27.61 2.37 -10.37
C PHE A 16 28.95 2.54 -9.65
N ASP A 17 28.96 2.31 -8.35
CA ASP A 17 30.22 2.20 -7.60
C ASP A 17 30.84 0.79 -7.72
N ARG A 18 31.99 0.60 -7.07
CA ARG A 18 32.70 -0.70 -7.07
C ARG A 18 31.93 -1.83 -6.39
N LEU A 19 30.88 -1.52 -5.63
CA LEU A 19 29.99 -2.49 -4.98
C LEU A 19 28.74 -2.77 -5.82
N GLY A 20 28.64 -2.20 -7.03
CA GLY A 20 27.51 -2.40 -7.94
C GLY A 20 26.26 -1.62 -7.57
N ARG A 21 26.35 -0.66 -6.65
CA ARG A 21 25.21 0.20 -6.28
C ARG A 21 25.11 1.37 -7.25
N GLN A 22 23.90 1.67 -7.71
CA GLN A 22 23.68 2.79 -8.62
C GLN A 22 23.96 4.12 -7.92
N THR A 23 24.84 4.94 -8.51
CA THR A 23 25.23 6.26 -7.99
C THR A 23 24.64 7.40 -8.79
N ASN A 24 24.33 7.20 -10.07
CA ASN A 24 23.65 8.21 -10.89
C ASN A 24 22.68 7.54 -11.86
N ASP A 25 21.55 8.20 -12.08
CA ASP A 25 20.67 8.05 -13.23
C ASP A 25 20.61 9.40 -13.95
N GLY A 26 21.31 9.54 -15.07
CA GLY A 26 21.41 10.79 -15.84
C GLY A 26 20.73 10.71 -17.20
N VAL A 27 19.96 11.72 -17.54
CA VAL A 27 19.15 11.83 -18.77
C VAL A 27 19.94 12.60 -19.84
N THR A 28 20.78 11.86 -20.55
CA THR A 28 21.72 12.40 -21.56
C THR A 28 21.03 12.94 -22.81
N THR A 29 19.86 12.39 -23.15
CA THR A 29 18.97 12.85 -24.23
C THR A 29 17.56 12.91 -23.68
N LEU A 30 16.82 13.98 -23.96
CA LEU A 30 15.38 14.04 -23.65
C LEU A 30 14.56 13.60 -24.85
N GLY A 31 13.50 12.84 -24.58
CA GLY A 31 12.41 12.63 -25.52
C GLY A 31 11.66 13.94 -25.83
N SER A 32 10.98 13.97 -26.97
CA SER A 32 10.15 15.11 -27.37
C SER A 32 9.01 15.32 -26.38
N GLY A 33 8.82 16.56 -25.91
CA GLY A 33 7.74 16.93 -24.98
C GLY A 33 7.96 16.51 -23.52
N VAL A 34 9.12 15.95 -23.19
CA VAL A 34 9.51 15.59 -21.81
C VAL A 34 10.14 16.80 -21.12
N ASP A 35 9.75 17.05 -19.87
CA ASP A 35 10.32 18.12 -19.06
C ASP A 35 11.80 17.87 -18.72
N GLY A 36 12.59 18.94 -18.79
CA GLY A 36 14.04 18.90 -18.64
C GLY A 36 14.59 19.61 -17.42
N ALA A 37 13.75 20.02 -16.47
CA ALA A 37 14.20 20.77 -15.30
C ALA A 37 15.10 19.93 -14.38
N VAL A 38 14.82 18.63 -14.27
CA VAL A 38 15.73 17.66 -13.65
C VAL A 38 16.27 16.75 -14.75
N ARG A 39 17.59 16.58 -14.79
CA ARG A 39 18.30 15.75 -15.76
C ARG A 39 19.11 14.65 -15.10
N ARG A 40 19.25 14.61 -13.78
CA ARG A 40 19.96 13.52 -13.10
C ARG A 40 19.50 13.35 -11.66
N ILE A 41 19.38 12.10 -11.24
CA ILE A 41 19.24 11.72 -9.83
C ILE A 41 20.53 11.04 -9.39
N GLY A 42 21.24 11.64 -8.45
CA GLY A 42 22.43 11.10 -7.81
C GLY A 42 22.11 10.46 -6.46
N VAL A 43 22.81 9.38 -6.13
CA VAL A 43 22.74 8.72 -4.82
C VAL A 43 24.16 8.55 -4.27
N SER A 44 24.37 9.01 -3.05
CA SER A 44 25.61 8.77 -2.29
C SER A 44 25.33 7.82 -1.12
N PHE A 45 26.38 7.20 -0.61
CA PHE A 45 26.30 6.22 0.47
C PHE A 45 27.32 6.53 1.54
N GLU A 46 26.97 6.29 2.81
CA GLU A 46 27.92 6.36 3.91
C GLU A 46 28.80 5.08 3.98
N VAL A 47 29.75 5.05 4.92
CA VAL A 47 30.80 4.02 4.99
C VAL A 47 30.28 2.60 5.20
N ARG A 48 29.15 2.41 5.90
CA ARG A 48 28.48 1.11 6.06
C ARG A 48 27.59 0.75 4.87
N GLY A 49 27.42 1.68 3.95
CA GLY A 49 26.74 1.51 2.68
C GLY A 49 25.26 1.84 2.64
N LEU A 50 24.74 2.49 3.69
CA LEU A 50 23.41 3.07 3.74
C LEU A 50 23.36 4.35 2.89
N VAL A 51 22.19 4.69 2.35
CA VAL A 51 22.01 5.87 1.50
C VAL A 51 22.21 7.14 2.31
N GLN A 52 23.15 7.99 1.91
CA GLN A 52 23.42 9.25 2.58
C GLN A 52 22.69 10.42 1.92
N ASN A 53 22.88 10.67 0.62
CA ASN A 53 22.17 11.71 -0.12
C ASN A 53 21.42 11.14 -1.32
N ILE A 54 20.33 11.82 -1.68
CA ILE A 54 19.57 11.62 -2.91
C ILE A 54 19.32 13.00 -3.50
N THR A 55 20.03 13.30 -4.58
CA THR A 55 20.17 14.67 -5.09
C THR A 55 19.67 14.76 -6.52
N SER A 56 18.81 15.73 -6.81
CA SER A 56 18.38 16.04 -8.18
C SER A 56 19.25 17.14 -8.78
N TYR A 57 19.67 17.00 -10.04
CA TYR A 57 20.49 17.97 -10.75
C TYR A 57 19.84 18.41 -12.05
N ASP A 58 20.13 19.63 -12.49
CA ASP A 58 19.65 20.22 -13.75
C ASP A 58 20.46 19.77 -14.99
N THR A 59 21.51 18.97 -14.79
CA THR A 59 22.34 18.40 -15.87
C THR A 59 22.57 16.90 -15.71
N ALA A 60 22.71 16.22 -16.84
CA ALA A 60 23.04 14.80 -16.92
C ALA A 60 24.51 14.51 -16.60
N THR A 61 25.40 15.51 -16.74
CA THR A 61 26.85 15.33 -16.56
C THR A 61 27.22 15.21 -15.08
N VAL A 62 27.91 14.12 -14.73
CA VAL A 62 28.40 13.91 -13.36
C VAL A 62 29.47 14.93 -13.01
N GLY A 63 29.33 15.58 -11.85
CA GLY A 63 30.25 16.62 -11.38
C GLY A 63 29.98 18.02 -11.94
N ALA A 64 28.88 18.21 -12.66
CA ALA A 64 28.44 19.52 -13.17
C ALA A 64 26.98 19.81 -12.80
N GLY A 65 26.56 21.05 -13.09
CA GLY A 65 25.21 21.55 -12.93
C GLY A 65 24.84 21.98 -11.51
N ASN A 66 23.67 22.58 -11.38
CA ASN A 66 23.12 23.01 -10.11
C ASN A 66 22.32 21.87 -9.47
N ILE A 67 22.34 21.85 -8.14
CA ILE A 67 21.45 20.99 -7.35
C ILE A 67 20.06 21.64 -7.37
N VAL A 68 19.06 20.91 -7.87
CA VAL A 68 17.66 21.35 -7.90
C VAL A 68 17.03 21.14 -6.52
N ASN A 69 17.20 19.97 -5.95
CA ASN A 69 16.75 19.60 -4.61
C ASN A 69 17.62 18.46 -4.06
N ASP A 70 17.60 18.26 -2.75
CA ASP A 70 18.44 17.27 -2.08
C ASP A 70 17.79 16.71 -0.81
N VAL A 71 18.01 15.42 -0.57
CA VAL A 71 17.59 14.72 0.63
C VAL A 71 18.80 14.07 1.28
N GLN A 72 19.06 14.39 2.53
CA GLN A 72 20.17 13.82 3.30
C GLN A 72 19.67 13.01 4.49
N LYS A 73 20.20 11.81 4.68
CA LYS A 73 19.83 10.86 5.72
C LYS A 73 20.98 10.61 6.69
N THR A 74 20.67 10.45 7.96
CA THR A 74 21.60 10.02 9.01
C THR A 74 21.05 8.80 9.75
N TYR A 75 21.93 7.96 10.29
CA TYR A 75 21.55 6.67 10.88
C TYR A 75 22.22 6.44 12.23
N ASN A 76 21.52 5.77 13.15
CA ASN A 76 22.11 5.30 14.41
C ASN A 76 23.07 4.11 14.19
N SER A 77 23.66 3.60 15.27
CA SER A 77 24.58 2.45 15.24
C SER A 77 23.91 1.15 14.76
N PHE A 78 22.59 1.01 14.91
CA PHE A 78 21.81 -0.12 14.38
C PHE A 78 21.44 0.02 12.90
N GLY A 79 21.82 1.12 12.25
CA GLY A 79 21.50 1.38 10.84
C GLY A 79 20.06 1.88 10.60
N GLN A 80 19.38 2.34 11.65
CA GLN A 80 18.03 2.90 11.57
C GLN A 80 18.10 4.40 11.29
N LEU A 81 17.19 4.90 10.45
CA LEU A 81 17.14 6.30 10.01
C LEU A 81 16.78 7.21 11.18
N THR A 82 17.66 8.13 11.57
CA THR A 82 17.46 9.04 12.72
C THR A 82 17.08 10.45 12.31
N THR A 83 17.54 10.90 11.14
CA THR A 83 17.20 12.22 10.61
C THR A 83 17.18 12.16 9.10
N GLU A 84 16.19 12.82 8.53
CA GLU A 84 16.06 13.02 7.09
C GLU A 84 15.81 14.51 6.81
N TYR A 85 16.82 15.18 6.27
CA TYR A 85 16.75 16.55 5.78
C TYR A 85 16.10 16.56 4.41
N GLN A 86 15.15 17.47 4.17
CA GLN A 86 14.38 17.57 2.94
C GLN A 86 14.51 19.00 2.39
N SER A 87 15.46 19.19 1.48
CA SER A 87 15.65 20.48 0.79
C SER A 87 14.83 20.50 -0.49
N HIS A 88 13.89 21.43 -0.60
CA HIS A 88 13.07 21.57 -1.80
C HIS A 88 13.72 22.43 -2.88
N SER A 89 14.80 23.15 -2.54
CA SER A 89 15.59 23.95 -3.46
C SER A 89 17.04 23.94 -3.03
N GLY A 90 17.93 23.54 -3.95
CA GLY A 90 19.36 23.48 -3.66
C GLY A 90 19.77 22.35 -2.71
N ALA A 91 21.05 22.35 -2.36
CA ALA A 91 21.65 21.34 -1.49
C ALA A 91 21.11 21.41 -0.05
N VAL A 92 21.18 20.29 0.68
CA VAL A 92 20.92 20.31 2.12
C VAL A 92 21.93 21.20 2.84
N ASN A 93 21.42 22.11 3.67
CA ASN A 93 22.16 22.80 4.72
C ASN A 93 21.69 22.26 6.07
N VAL A 94 22.54 21.47 6.75
CA VAL A 94 22.18 20.77 7.99
C VAL A 94 21.78 21.71 9.15
N SER A 95 22.05 23.01 9.04
CA SER A 95 21.66 24.01 10.03
C SER A 95 20.28 24.62 9.77
N THR A 96 19.77 24.60 8.54
CA THR A 96 18.55 25.34 8.16
C THR A 96 17.52 24.52 7.38
N THR A 97 17.94 23.46 6.69
CA THR A 97 17.03 22.61 5.91
C THR A 97 16.03 21.93 6.86
N PRO A 98 14.72 22.01 6.56
CA PRO A 98 13.70 21.28 7.30
C PRO A 98 14.01 19.79 7.35
N LYS A 99 13.78 19.16 8.50
CA LYS A 99 14.12 17.76 8.73
C LYS A 99 13.01 17.02 9.47
N VAL A 100 12.92 15.72 9.23
CA VAL A 100 12.12 14.79 10.03
C VAL A 100 13.08 13.93 10.83
N GLN A 101 12.77 13.68 12.11
CA GLN A 101 13.64 12.89 12.99
C GLN A 101 12.88 11.70 13.56
N TYR A 102 13.63 10.65 13.87
CA TYR A 102 13.10 9.40 14.42
C TYR A 102 14.00 8.95 15.56
N ASP A 103 13.41 8.71 16.72
CA ASP A 103 14.10 8.07 17.83
C ASP A 103 13.67 6.61 17.96
N TYR A 104 14.54 5.81 18.57
CA TYR A 104 14.34 4.38 18.76
C TYR A 104 14.79 3.96 20.16
N ALA A 105 14.24 2.83 20.62
CA ALA A 105 14.77 2.14 21.80
C ALA A 105 16.25 1.76 21.58
N SER A 106 17.05 1.85 22.65
CA SER A 106 18.51 1.73 22.61
C SER A 106 19.04 0.29 22.52
N GLY A 107 18.17 -0.72 22.50
CA GLY A 107 18.56 -2.13 22.57
C GLY A 107 18.83 -2.65 23.98
N SER A 108 18.92 -1.80 25.02
CA SER A 108 19.22 -2.25 26.39
C SER A 108 18.13 -3.15 27.00
N ALA A 109 16.88 -2.99 26.55
CA ALA A 109 15.75 -3.85 26.88
C ALA A 109 15.46 -4.91 25.79
N ASN A 110 16.45 -5.22 24.95
CA ASN A 110 16.32 -6.13 23.80
C ASN A 110 15.26 -5.68 22.76
N THR A 111 15.05 -4.36 22.64
CA THR A 111 14.16 -3.76 21.63
C THR A 111 14.86 -2.62 20.89
N ILE A 112 14.59 -2.50 19.59
CA ILE A 112 15.06 -1.41 18.71
C ILE A 112 13.88 -0.72 18.00
N ARG A 113 12.71 -0.74 18.63
CA ARG A 113 11.46 -0.21 18.06
C ARG A 113 11.43 1.33 18.04
N PRO A 114 10.69 1.97 17.10
CA PRO A 114 10.58 3.42 17.06
C PRO A 114 9.91 3.96 18.33
N THR A 115 10.37 5.10 18.84
CA THR A 115 9.80 5.73 20.05
C THR A 115 9.20 7.09 19.77
N THR A 116 9.74 7.82 18.78
CA THR A 116 9.22 9.14 18.40
C THR A 116 9.29 9.37 16.90
N LEU A 117 8.43 10.27 16.41
CA LEU A 117 8.51 10.93 15.12
C LEU A 117 8.47 12.45 15.35
N THR A 118 9.56 13.15 15.02
CA THR A 118 9.64 14.60 15.15
C THR A 118 9.48 15.29 13.80
N TYR A 119 8.51 16.20 13.73
CA TYR A 119 8.11 16.94 12.54
C TYR A 119 9.09 18.09 12.26
N PRO A 120 9.09 18.70 11.06
CA PRO A 120 10.03 19.78 10.74
C PRO A 120 9.86 21.08 11.52
N ASN A 121 8.80 21.26 12.32
CA ASN A 121 8.66 22.37 13.28
C ASN A 121 9.05 21.99 14.72
N GLY A 122 9.48 20.75 14.96
CA GLY A 122 9.81 20.26 16.30
C GLY A 122 8.63 19.65 17.08
N ARG A 123 7.42 19.55 16.48
CA ARG A 123 6.34 18.75 17.08
C ARG A 123 6.79 17.29 17.17
N VAL A 124 6.64 16.67 18.33
CA VAL A 124 6.98 15.26 18.57
C VAL A 124 5.70 14.45 18.65
N LEU A 125 5.61 13.37 17.90
CA LEU A 125 4.61 12.31 18.08
C LEU A 125 5.31 11.15 18.78
N ASN A 126 4.78 10.73 19.92
CA ASN A 126 5.35 9.67 20.74
C ASN A 126 4.60 8.35 20.52
N TYR A 127 5.37 7.27 20.35
CA TYR A 127 4.86 5.90 20.26
C TYR A 127 4.97 5.24 21.63
N ASP A 128 3.84 5.16 22.34
CA ASP A 128 3.78 4.46 23.62
C ASP A 128 3.48 2.99 23.40
N TYR A 129 4.12 2.12 24.18
CA TYR A 129 3.99 0.66 24.07
C TYR A 129 3.24 0.05 25.27
N GLY A 130 2.56 0.89 26.05
CA GLY A 130 1.85 0.50 27.25
C GLY A 130 2.77 0.21 28.43
N THR A 131 2.23 -0.51 29.41
CA THR A 131 2.94 -0.86 30.64
C THR A 131 4.10 -1.82 30.35
N SER A 132 5.22 -1.62 31.06
CA SER A 132 6.37 -2.52 31.02
C SER A 132 5.96 -3.96 31.32
N LEU A 133 6.43 -4.91 30.52
CA LEU A 133 6.05 -6.34 30.54
C LEU A 133 4.57 -6.61 30.22
N GLY A 134 3.78 -5.58 29.89
CA GLY A 134 2.44 -5.72 29.34
C GLY A 134 2.49 -6.30 27.92
N THR A 135 1.33 -6.72 27.40
CA THR A 135 1.26 -7.39 26.10
C THR A 135 1.78 -6.52 24.94
N ASN A 136 1.46 -5.24 24.94
CA ASN A 136 1.94 -4.30 23.91
C ASN A 136 3.46 -4.12 23.98
N ASP A 137 4.01 -4.01 25.19
CA ASP A 137 5.44 -3.90 25.41
C ASP A 137 6.18 -5.17 24.97
N ALA A 138 5.73 -6.34 25.43
CA ALA A 138 6.33 -7.63 25.10
C ALA A 138 6.30 -7.94 23.60
N LEU A 139 5.22 -7.55 22.90
CA LEU A 139 5.05 -7.78 21.46
C LEU A 139 5.55 -6.61 20.59
N SER A 140 6.05 -5.52 21.20
CA SER A 140 6.42 -4.28 20.50
C SER A 140 5.31 -3.73 19.60
N ARG A 141 4.07 -3.74 20.10
CA ARG A 141 2.92 -3.09 19.47
C ARG A 141 2.70 -1.72 20.06
N ILE A 142 2.43 -0.73 19.20
CA ILE A 142 2.09 0.62 19.66
C ILE A 142 0.78 0.53 20.44
N GLY A 143 0.80 0.85 21.72
CA GLY A 143 -0.39 0.95 22.56
C GLY A 143 -1.12 2.26 22.33
N SER A 144 -0.39 3.37 22.24
CA SER A 144 -0.97 4.70 22.07
C SER A 144 -0.09 5.64 21.25
N LEU A 145 -0.73 6.58 20.58
CA LEU A 145 -0.09 7.78 20.01
C LEU A 145 -0.28 8.93 20.99
N ILE A 146 0.83 9.54 21.43
CA ILE A 146 0.81 10.66 22.38
C ILE A 146 1.39 11.90 21.70
N ASP A 147 0.69 13.03 21.81
CA ASP A 147 1.08 14.31 21.19
C ASP A 147 2.35 14.91 21.83
N ASN A 148 2.73 16.09 21.35
CA ASN A 148 3.99 16.75 21.67
C ASN A 148 4.15 17.20 23.14
N ASP A 149 3.06 17.29 23.89
CA ASP A 149 3.07 17.58 25.32
C ASP A 149 3.51 16.36 26.16
N GLY A 150 3.61 15.18 25.53
CA GLY A 150 3.98 13.93 26.18
C GLY A 150 2.86 13.34 27.06
N THR A 151 1.64 13.88 26.98
CA THR A 151 0.51 13.47 27.84
C THR A 151 -0.83 13.35 27.12
N THR A 152 -1.05 14.08 26.03
CA THR A 152 -2.31 14.05 25.29
C THR A 152 -2.36 12.82 24.39
N HIS A 153 -3.25 11.88 24.71
CA HIS A 153 -3.50 10.70 23.89
C HIS A 153 -4.33 11.08 22.65
N LEU A 154 -3.80 10.77 21.47
CA LEU A 154 -4.44 11.01 20.18
C LEU A 154 -5.18 9.76 19.67
N ALA A 155 -4.61 8.59 19.92
CA ALA A 155 -5.20 7.30 19.57
C ALA A 155 -4.70 6.21 20.53
N ASP A 156 -5.60 5.38 21.04
CA ASP A 156 -5.32 4.20 21.86
C ASP A 156 -5.80 2.94 21.15
N TYR A 157 -4.93 1.94 21.01
CA TYR A 157 -5.17 0.76 20.18
C TYR A 157 -5.48 -0.49 21.01
N SER A 158 -6.54 -1.18 20.62
CA SER A 158 -6.83 -2.55 21.07
C SER A 158 -6.68 -3.54 19.92
N TYR A 159 -6.05 -4.67 20.22
CA TYR A 159 -5.64 -5.66 19.23
C TYR A 159 -6.33 -7.01 19.44
N LEU A 160 -6.71 -7.64 18.34
CA LEU A 160 -6.97 -9.07 18.22
C LEU A 160 -5.68 -9.75 17.73
N GLY A 161 -5.15 -10.68 18.53
CA GLY A 161 -3.91 -11.41 18.17
C GLY A 161 -2.70 -10.49 18.08
N MET A 162 -1.75 -10.78 17.18
CA MET A 162 -0.46 -10.07 17.12
C MET A 162 -0.50 -8.68 16.49
N ASN A 163 -1.48 -8.37 15.61
CA ASN A 163 -1.43 -7.13 14.84
C ASN A 163 -2.81 -6.56 14.42
N SER A 164 -3.90 -7.31 14.54
CA SER A 164 -5.19 -6.87 14.03
C SER A 164 -5.82 -5.84 14.97
N ILE A 165 -5.81 -4.55 14.60
CA ILE A 165 -6.45 -3.51 15.39
C ILE A 165 -7.97 -3.64 15.26
N ILE A 166 -8.66 -3.84 16.38
CA ILE A 166 -10.12 -4.03 16.43
C ILE A 166 -10.85 -2.85 17.06
N GLN A 167 -10.14 -1.97 17.79
CA GLN A 167 -10.68 -0.73 18.31
C GLN A 167 -9.59 0.34 18.34
N VAL A 168 -10.01 1.58 18.10
CA VAL A 168 -9.20 2.79 18.32
C VAL A 168 -10.03 3.76 19.12
N ASN A 169 -9.58 4.13 20.31
CA ASN A 169 -10.17 5.23 21.07
C ASN A 169 -9.37 6.50 20.78
N GLU A 170 -10.05 7.58 20.43
CA GLU A 170 -9.45 8.90 20.19
C GLU A 170 -9.99 9.84 21.28
N PRO A 171 -9.27 10.01 22.41
CA PRO A 171 -9.77 10.72 23.58
C PRO A 171 -10.10 12.18 23.35
N GLN A 172 -9.29 12.88 22.54
CA GLN A 172 -9.45 14.31 22.31
C GLN A 172 -10.81 14.68 21.69
N PRO A 173 -11.26 14.06 20.58
CA PRO A 173 -12.61 14.26 20.06
C PRO A 173 -13.67 13.41 20.78
N ALA A 174 -13.29 12.62 21.79
CA ALA A 174 -14.12 11.64 22.46
C ALA A 174 -14.87 10.73 21.47
N ILE A 175 -14.15 10.08 20.56
CA ILE A 175 -14.71 9.09 19.62
C ILE A 175 -13.99 7.75 19.69
N GLN A 176 -14.66 6.69 19.23
CA GLN A 176 -14.11 5.35 19.13
C GLN A 176 -14.49 4.70 17.79
N TYR A 177 -13.48 4.15 17.10
CA TYR A 177 -13.64 3.12 16.08
C TYR A 177 -13.74 1.74 16.75
N THR A 178 -14.69 0.91 16.35
CA THR A 178 -14.83 -0.45 16.90
C THR A 178 -15.35 -1.49 15.90
N LEU A 179 -14.71 -2.66 15.93
CA LEU A 179 -15.13 -3.92 15.31
C LEU A 179 -15.56 -4.98 16.34
N VAL A 180 -15.48 -4.66 17.64
CA VAL A 180 -16.07 -5.50 18.71
C VAL A 180 -17.60 -5.36 18.67
N GLY A 181 -18.08 -4.18 18.26
CA GLY A 181 -19.48 -3.82 18.32
C GLY A 181 -19.80 -3.04 19.59
N ILE A 182 -21.02 -2.52 19.63
CA ILE A 182 -21.51 -1.70 20.75
C ILE A 182 -22.58 -2.42 21.57
N GLN A 183 -23.00 -3.62 21.16
CA GLN A 183 -24.03 -4.39 21.86
C GLN A 183 -23.40 -5.37 22.86
N THR A 184 -24.11 -5.63 23.95
CA THR A 184 -23.70 -6.66 24.92
C THR A 184 -23.82 -8.08 24.35
N GLY A 185 -22.96 -8.97 24.83
CA GLY A 185 -22.94 -10.38 24.42
C GLY A 185 -22.32 -10.64 23.05
N ASN A 186 -22.26 -11.92 22.68
CA ASN A 186 -21.56 -12.38 21.48
C ASN A 186 -22.41 -12.20 20.21
N ASP A 187 -21.73 -12.08 19.08
CA ASP A 187 -22.33 -12.13 17.77
C ASP A 187 -23.05 -13.47 17.56
N PRO A 188 -24.33 -13.47 17.14
CA PRO A 188 -25.09 -14.71 17.00
C PRO A 188 -24.62 -15.59 15.85
N ALA A 189 -23.88 -15.05 14.87
CA ALA A 189 -23.41 -15.81 13.72
C ALA A 189 -22.03 -16.42 13.96
N THR A 190 -21.09 -15.67 14.55
CA THR A 190 -19.72 -16.14 14.82
C THR A 190 -19.55 -16.72 16.23
N GLY A 191 -20.41 -16.34 17.18
CA GLY A 191 -20.30 -16.73 18.59
C GLY A 191 -19.20 -15.99 19.35
N ASP A 192 -18.52 -15.02 18.73
CA ASP A 192 -17.43 -14.22 19.31
C ASP A 192 -17.90 -12.82 19.77
N ILE A 193 -17.02 -12.09 20.45
CA ILE A 193 -17.27 -10.70 20.84
C ILE A 193 -17.03 -9.72 19.67
N TYR A 194 -16.61 -10.16 18.49
CA TYR A 194 -16.18 -9.32 17.37
C TYR A 194 -17.29 -9.16 16.33
N ARG A 195 -18.37 -8.47 16.73
CA ARG A 195 -19.57 -8.28 15.88
C ARG A 195 -19.29 -7.56 14.56
N GLY A 196 -18.21 -6.81 14.48
CA GLY A 196 -17.77 -6.12 13.27
C GLY A 196 -17.07 -7.03 12.26
N LEU A 197 -16.74 -8.26 12.64
CA LEU A 197 -16.09 -9.26 11.80
C LEU A 197 -17.03 -10.42 11.48
N ASP A 198 -16.91 -10.96 10.27
CA ASP A 198 -17.52 -12.24 9.93
C ASP A 198 -16.60 -13.42 10.28
N GLN A 199 -17.09 -14.64 10.05
CA GLN A 199 -16.36 -15.89 10.34
C GLN A 199 -15.03 -16.05 9.58
N PHE A 200 -14.77 -15.22 8.55
CA PHE A 200 -13.50 -15.20 7.81
C PHE A 200 -12.62 -14.01 8.23
N GLY A 201 -13.09 -13.23 9.22
CA GLY A 201 -12.48 -12.00 9.70
C GLY A 201 -12.46 -10.89 8.66
N ARG A 202 -13.48 -10.82 7.79
CA ARG A 202 -13.77 -9.66 6.94
C ARG A 202 -14.65 -8.69 7.70
N VAL A 203 -14.51 -7.40 7.44
CA VAL A 203 -15.32 -6.35 8.11
C VAL A 203 -16.77 -6.41 7.62
N LYS A 204 -17.70 -6.78 8.50
CA LYS A 204 -19.15 -6.80 8.22
C LYS A 204 -19.94 -5.67 8.88
N ASP A 205 -19.44 -5.06 9.95
CA ASP A 205 -20.04 -3.91 10.64
C ASP A 205 -18.92 -3.02 11.21
N LEU A 206 -18.72 -1.86 10.60
CA LEU A 206 -17.71 -0.87 11.01
C LEU A 206 -18.43 0.29 11.69
N ILE A 207 -17.99 0.64 12.90
CA ILE A 207 -18.68 1.63 13.72
C ILE A 207 -17.71 2.70 14.22
N TRP A 208 -18.12 3.95 14.09
CA TRP A 208 -17.58 5.11 14.79
C TRP A 208 -18.64 5.70 15.72
N VAL A 209 -18.35 5.78 17.01
CA VAL A 209 -19.27 6.28 18.07
C VAL A 209 -18.59 7.31 18.96
N PRO A 210 -19.35 8.19 19.66
CA PRO A 210 -18.81 8.96 20.76
C PRO A 210 -18.36 8.04 21.93
N THR A 211 -17.20 8.31 22.52
CA THR A 211 -16.67 7.59 23.68
C THR A 211 -17.60 7.77 24.89
N GLY A 212 -17.83 6.70 25.65
CA GLY A 212 -18.80 6.71 26.76
C GLY A 212 -20.25 6.45 26.34
N SER A 213 -20.51 6.26 25.03
CA SER A 213 -21.77 5.69 24.53
C SER A 213 -21.84 4.19 24.88
N SER A 214 -21.95 3.86 26.16
CA SER A 214 -22.34 2.52 26.60
C SER A 214 -23.79 2.30 26.19
N SER A 215 -24.04 1.25 25.42
CA SER A 215 -25.36 0.80 25.00
C SER A 215 -26.29 0.55 26.20
N SER A 216 -27.13 1.53 26.53
CA SER A 216 -28.35 1.28 27.29
C SER A 216 -29.50 1.01 26.33
N SER A 217 -29.40 -0.07 25.54
CA SER A 217 -30.57 -0.68 24.91
C SER A 217 -30.27 -2.11 24.47
N SER A 218 -30.73 -3.04 25.31
CA SER A 218 -31.05 -4.41 24.92
C SER A 218 -32.20 -4.38 23.91
N SER A 219 -31.90 -4.19 22.63
CA SER A 219 -32.85 -4.48 21.56
C SER A 219 -32.15 -5.23 20.44
N SER A 220 -32.37 -6.54 20.46
CA SER A 220 -32.19 -7.45 19.34
C SER A 220 -33.09 -7.04 18.18
N SER A 221 -32.61 -6.17 17.30
CA SER A 221 -33.06 -6.08 15.91
C SER A 221 -32.24 -5.04 15.14
N SER A 222 -31.81 -5.45 13.96
CA SER A 222 -31.58 -4.60 12.81
C SER A 222 -32.67 -3.54 12.66
N SER A 223 -32.36 -2.28 12.93
CA SER A 223 -32.87 -1.09 12.22
C SER A 223 -32.70 0.15 13.10
N SER A 224 -32.20 1.22 12.50
CA SER A 224 -32.07 2.57 13.04
C SER A 224 -31.04 2.78 14.17
N SER A 225 -29.87 3.31 13.82
CA SER A 225 -29.15 4.19 14.74
C SER A 225 -29.88 5.54 14.76
N ALA A 226 -30.51 5.88 15.89
CA ALA A 226 -31.09 7.20 16.07
C ALA A 226 -30.01 8.28 15.84
N ALA A 227 -30.37 9.36 15.15
CA ALA A 227 -29.49 10.50 14.90
C ALA A 227 -28.80 10.94 16.21
N GLY A 228 -27.47 10.98 16.21
CA GLY A 228 -26.65 11.37 17.38
C GLY A 228 -26.09 10.23 18.23
N THR A 229 -26.40 8.95 17.94
CA THR A 229 -25.82 7.80 18.68
C THR A 229 -24.54 7.25 18.05
N ASN A 230 -24.52 7.13 16.72
CA ASN A 230 -23.35 6.73 15.94
C ASN A 230 -22.97 7.89 15.01
N LEU A 231 -21.66 8.11 14.82
CA LEU A 231 -21.14 9.12 13.91
C LEU A 231 -21.07 8.57 12.48
N VAL A 232 -20.62 7.31 12.35
CA VAL A 232 -20.60 6.51 11.12
C VAL A 232 -20.89 5.06 11.51
N ARG A 233 -21.74 4.37 10.73
CA ARG A 233 -21.92 2.93 10.87
C ARG A 233 -22.22 2.29 9.52
N ILE A 234 -21.29 1.46 9.06
CA ILE A 234 -21.30 0.90 7.72
C ILE A 234 -21.30 -0.62 7.82
N GLN A 235 -22.31 -1.25 7.23
CA GLN A 235 -22.44 -2.71 7.17
C GLN A 235 -22.17 -3.22 5.77
N HIS A 236 -21.65 -4.45 5.68
CA HIS A 236 -21.30 -5.09 4.43
C HIS A 236 -21.82 -6.52 4.37
N GLY A 237 -22.20 -6.95 3.16
CA GLY A 237 -22.39 -8.36 2.83
C GLY A 237 -21.46 -8.79 1.72
N TYR A 238 -21.10 -10.07 1.73
CA TYR A 238 -20.09 -10.63 0.84
C TYR A 238 -20.60 -11.87 0.13
N ASP A 239 -20.05 -12.15 -1.04
CA ASP A 239 -20.15 -13.46 -1.67
C ASP A 239 -19.14 -14.45 -1.06
N ARG A 240 -19.10 -15.66 -1.62
CA ARG A 240 -18.18 -16.72 -1.19
C ARG A 240 -16.72 -16.43 -1.56
N ALA A 241 -16.47 -15.61 -2.59
CA ALA A 241 -15.14 -15.26 -3.05
C ALA A 241 -14.55 -14.06 -2.30
N GLY A 242 -15.35 -13.34 -1.51
CA GLY A 242 -14.90 -12.14 -0.79
C GLY A 242 -15.34 -10.83 -1.40
N ASN A 243 -16.02 -10.85 -2.55
CA ASN A 243 -16.52 -9.62 -3.15
C ASN A 243 -17.66 -9.05 -2.32
N ARG A 244 -17.64 -7.74 -2.12
CA ARG A 244 -18.70 -7.04 -1.41
C ARG A 244 -19.95 -6.97 -2.28
N LEU A 245 -21.07 -7.53 -1.84
CA LEU A 245 -22.34 -7.52 -2.58
C LEU A 245 -23.18 -6.29 -2.27
N TRP A 246 -23.12 -5.79 -1.04
CA TRP A 246 -23.84 -4.59 -0.64
C TRP A 246 -23.11 -3.84 0.48
N ARG A 247 -23.41 -2.55 0.58
CA ARG A 247 -22.99 -1.64 1.65
C ARG A 247 -24.23 -0.93 2.19
N LYS A 248 -24.42 -0.92 3.50
CA LYS A 248 -25.52 -0.21 4.17
C LYS A 248 -24.97 0.84 5.12
N ASP A 249 -25.49 2.06 5.04
CA ASP A 249 -25.09 3.15 5.92
C ASP A 249 -26.23 3.49 6.88
N LEU A 250 -26.16 2.94 8.09
CA LEU A 250 -27.23 3.03 9.09
C LEU A 250 -27.41 4.46 9.64
N VAL A 251 -26.37 5.30 9.54
CA VAL A 251 -26.47 6.71 9.92
C VAL A 251 -27.14 7.49 8.79
N ALA A 252 -26.80 7.23 7.53
CA ALA A 252 -27.48 7.86 6.40
C ALA A 252 -28.97 7.43 6.28
N GLU A 253 -29.28 6.17 6.60
CA GLU A 253 -30.64 5.64 6.63
C GLU A 253 -31.54 6.42 7.61
N SER A 254 -31.03 6.81 8.78
CA SER A 254 -31.82 7.58 9.76
C SER A 254 -32.11 9.03 9.33
N TYR A 255 -31.45 9.53 8.29
CA TYR A 255 -31.75 10.80 7.62
C TYR A 255 -32.50 10.62 6.29
N ASN A 256 -32.92 9.39 5.95
CA ASN A 256 -33.52 9.05 4.66
C ASN A 256 -32.67 9.47 3.46
N ALA A 257 -31.34 9.44 3.58
CA ALA A 257 -30.43 9.97 2.56
C ALA A 257 -30.19 9.01 1.37
N GLY A 258 -30.56 7.73 1.49
CA GLY A 258 -30.46 6.74 0.42
C GLY A 258 -29.02 6.53 -0.08
N LEU A 259 -28.09 6.24 0.84
CA LEU A 259 -26.66 5.99 0.55
C LEU A 259 -26.25 4.52 0.67
N ASP A 260 -27.21 3.61 0.72
CA ASP A 260 -26.91 2.18 0.62
C ASP A 260 -26.57 1.83 -0.83
N GLU A 261 -25.72 0.82 -1.02
CA GLU A 261 -25.23 0.42 -2.32
C GLU A 261 -25.37 -1.09 -2.52
N ILE A 262 -25.68 -1.49 -3.75
CA ILE A 262 -25.60 -2.86 -4.22
C ILE A 262 -24.66 -2.96 -5.41
N TYR A 263 -23.83 -4.00 -5.40
CA TYR A 263 -22.76 -4.21 -6.37
C TYR A 263 -23.03 -5.45 -7.22
N GLY A 264 -22.68 -5.37 -8.50
CA GLY A 264 -22.68 -6.50 -9.43
C GLY A 264 -21.32 -6.68 -10.06
N TYR A 265 -20.93 -7.94 -10.27
CA TYR A 265 -19.62 -8.32 -10.79
C TYR A 265 -19.73 -9.16 -12.07
N ASP A 266 -18.62 -9.29 -12.82
CA ASP A 266 -18.47 -10.32 -13.83
C ASP A 266 -17.88 -11.62 -13.26
N GLY A 267 -17.66 -12.62 -14.12
CA GLY A 267 -17.11 -13.91 -13.72
C GLY A 267 -15.63 -13.87 -13.30
N LEU A 268 -14.95 -12.73 -13.49
CA LEU A 268 -13.58 -12.48 -13.02
C LEU A 268 -13.56 -11.54 -11.82
N TYR A 269 -14.71 -11.32 -11.18
CA TYR A 269 -14.88 -10.48 -9.99
C TYR A 269 -14.56 -8.99 -10.20
N ARG A 270 -14.68 -8.51 -11.45
CA ARG A 270 -14.56 -7.09 -11.78
C ARG A 270 -15.91 -6.41 -11.64
N LEU A 271 -15.92 -5.19 -11.11
CA LEU A 271 -17.14 -4.43 -10.85
C LEU A 271 -17.84 -4.06 -12.17
N LYS A 272 -19.11 -4.43 -12.29
CA LYS A 272 -19.97 -4.19 -13.45
C LYS A 272 -21.12 -3.23 -13.19
N SER A 273 -21.58 -3.11 -11.96
CA SER A 273 -22.67 -2.20 -11.65
C SER A 273 -22.67 -1.80 -10.19
N VAL A 274 -23.05 -0.55 -9.94
CA VAL A 274 -23.43 -0.06 -8.62
C VAL A 274 -24.77 0.62 -8.74
N ASN A 275 -25.70 0.27 -7.86
CA ASN A 275 -26.92 1.04 -7.67
C ASN A 275 -26.95 1.53 -6.23
N ARG A 276 -27.30 2.80 -6.03
CA ARG A 276 -27.34 3.45 -4.73
C ARG A 276 -28.75 3.96 -4.42
N GLY A 277 -29.18 3.78 -3.17
CA GLY A 277 -30.50 4.18 -2.68
C GLY A 277 -30.76 3.60 -1.29
N THR A 278 -31.98 3.13 -1.02
CA THR A 278 -32.29 2.36 0.20
C THR A 278 -32.36 0.88 -0.12
N LEU A 279 -31.55 0.04 0.55
CA LEU A 279 -31.61 -1.41 0.36
C LEU A 279 -32.97 -1.97 0.80
N ASN A 280 -33.47 -2.98 0.08
CA ASN A 280 -34.64 -3.72 0.51
C ASN A 280 -34.34 -4.53 1.80
N PRO A 281 -35.36 -5.03 2.52
CA PRO A 281 -35.16 -5.75 3.79
C PRO A 281 -34.25 -6.99 3.71
N THR A 282 -34.09 -7.59 2.52
CA THR A 282 -33.24 -8.76 2.28
C THR A 282 -31.86 -8.41 1.72
N ASN A 283 -31.52 -7.13 1.56
CA ASN A 283 -30.28 -6.62 0.98
C ASN A 283 -29.93 -7.21 -0.41
N THR A 284 -30.94 -7.45 -1.25
CA THR A 284 -30.77 -8.02 -2.60
C THR A 284 -31.02 -7.03 -3.74
N THR A 285 -31.64 -5.88 -3.46
CA THR A 285 -31.91 -4.82 -4.44
C THR A 285 -32.07 -3.46 -3.75
N ILE A 286 -32.01 -2.36 -4.53
CA ILE A 286 -32.45 -1.03 -4.08
C ILE A 286 -33.98 -0.94 -4.21
N SER A 287 -34.63 -0.43 -3.18
CA SER A 287 -36.09 -0.27 -3.13
C SER A 287 -36.56 0.70 -4.20
N ALA A 288 -37.65 0.36 -4.89
CA ALA A 288 -38.20 1.18 -5.97
C ALA A 288 -38.52 2.61 -5.49
N GLY A 289 -38.14 3.61 -6.29
CA GLY A 289 -38.35 5.03 -5.97
C GLY A 289 -37.35 5.63 -4.97
N THR A 290 -36.37 4.86 -4.49
CA THR A 290 -35.33 5.35 -3.54
C THR A 290 -33.95 5.53 -4.18
N GLY A 291 -33.83 5.31 -5.49
CA GLY A 291 -32.56 5.44 -6.21
C GLY A 291 -32.01 6.85 -6.13
N THR A 292 -30.71 6.97 -5.88
CA THR A 292 -30.00 8.26 -5.77
C THR A 292 -28.82 8.36 -6.72
N PHE A 293 -28.26 7.23 -7.16
CA PHE A 293 -27.10 7.18 -8.06
C PHE A 293 -26.94 5.77 -8.65
N ASN A 294 -26.66 5.65 -9.94
CA ASN A 294 -26.38 4.35 -10.56
C ASN A 294 -25.23 4.47 -11.57
N GLN A 295 -24.35 3.47 -11.59
CA GLN A 295 -23.29 3.32 -12.60
C GLN A 295 -23.23 1.89 -13.11
N CYS A 296 -22.90 1.74 -14.41
CA CYS A 296 -22.77 0.44 -15.06
C CYS A 296 -21.62 0.42 -16.06
N TRP A 297 -20.83 -0.65 -16.02
CA TRP A 297 -19.67 -0.86 -16.87
C TRP A 297 -19.85 -2.08 -17.76
N THR A 298 -19.59 -1.89 -19.04
CA THR A 298 -19.34 -2.99 -19.98
C THR A 298 -17.83 -3.14 -20.12
N LEU A 299 -17.28 -4.25 -19.65
CA LEU A 299 -15.85 -4.52 -19.70
C LEU A 299 -15.50 -5.37 -20.93
N ASP A 300 -14.33 -5.17 -21.49
CA ASP A 300 -13.75 -6.11 -22.45
C ASP A 300 -13.03 -7.29 -21.74
N SER A 301 -12.43 -8.19 -22.52
CA SER A 301 -11.70 -9.34 -21.97
C SER A 301 -10.53 -8.95 -21.08
N THR A 302 -9.88 -7.82 -21.37
CA THR A 302 -8.74 -7.26 -20.62
C THR A 302 -9.14 -6.35 -19.45
N GLY A 303 -10.44 -6.06 -19.28
CA GLY A 303 -10.97 -5.27 -18.17
C GLY A 303 -11.10 -3.78 -18.47
N ASN A 304 -10.83 -3.34 -19.70
CA ASN A 304 -11.04 -1.95 -20.06
C ASN A 304 -12.55 -1.66 -20.16
N TRP A 305 -12.93 -0.43 -19.84
CA TRP A 305 -14.30 0.02 -19.97
C TRP A 305 -14.65 0.20 -21.45
N LYS A 306 -15.30 -0.80 -22.05
CA LYS A 306 -15.86 -0.71 -23.42
C LYS A 306 -17.14 0.13 -23.45
N GLY A 307 -17.86 0.21 -22.34
CA GLY A 307 -19.02 1.06 -22.17
C GLY A 307 -19.18 1.51 -20.72
N PHE A 308 -19.69 2.73 -20.54
CA PHE A 308 -19.95 3.32 -19.24
C PHE A 308 -21.29 4.04 -19.27
N ARG A 309 -22.12 3.83 -18.24
CA ARG A 309 -23.40 4.51 -18.08
C ARG A 309 -23.51 5.04 -16.66
N GLU A 310 -24.08 6.22 -16.53
CA GLU A 310 -24.27 6.88 -15.24
C GLU A 310 -25.63 7.56 -15.19
N ASP A 311 -26.32 7.37 -14.07
CA ASP A 311 -27.49 8.11 -13.63
C ASP A 311 -27.13 8.74 -12.29
N ASP A 312 -26.61 9.96 -12.33
CA ASP A 312 -26.13 10.70 -11.16
C ASP A 312 -27.29 11.31 -10.34
N SER A 313 -28.51 11.23 -10.89
CA SER A 313 -29.74 11.75 -10.28
C SER A 313 -30.57 10.68 -9.57
N GLY A 314 -30.30 9.39 -9.82
CA GLY A 314 -31.14 8.29 -9.36
C GLY A 314 -32.54 8.24 -9.99
N SER A 315 -32.74 8.93 -11.10
CA SER A 315 -34.05 9.07 -11.77
C SER A 315 -34.51 7.80 -12.50
N GLY A 316 -33.63 6.81 -12.66
CA GLY A 316 -33.87 5.64 -13.50
C GLY A 316 -33.62 5.90 -14.99
N THR A 317 -33.17 7.11 -15.36
CA THR A 317 -32.74 7.47 -16.72
C THR A 317 -31.25 7.81 -16.71
N TRP A 318 -30.50 7.26 -17.66
CA TRP A 318 -29.06 7.53 -17.79
C TRP A 318 -28.81 8.99 -18.17
N ASN A 319 -28.07 9.73 -17.35
CA ASN A 319 -27.58 11.09 -17.65
C ASN A 319 -26.38 11.06 -18.61
N LEU A 320 -25.64 9.95 -18.63
CA LEU A 320 -24.47 9.75 -19.47
C LEU A 320 -24.46 8.32 -20.00
N ILE A 321 -24.23 8.17 -21.31
CA ILE A 321 -24.01 6.87 -21.94
C ILE A 321 -22.81 6.99 -22.87
N GLN A 322 -21.77 6.24 -22.57
CA GLN A 322 -20.51 6.22 -23.30
C GLN A 322 -20.23 4.86 -23.91
N SER A 323 -19.66 4.87 -25.11
CA SER A 323 -18.88 3.77 -25.65
C SER A 323 -17.41 4.19 -25.72
N ARG A 324 -16.51 3.28 -25.37
CA ARG A 324 -15.07 3.51 -25.43
C ARG A 324 -14.38 2.40 -26.20
N SER A 325 -13.23 2.74 -26.78
CA SER A 325 -12.31 1.79 -27.41
C SER A 325 -10.92 1.96 -26.82
N ALA A 326 -10.18 0.84 -26.74
CA ALA A 326 -8.81 0.81 -26.26
C ALA A 326 -7.91 0.12 -27.29
N ASN A 327 -6.63 0.45 -27.31
CA ASN A 327 -5.63 -0.25 -28.12
C ASN A 327 -5.10 -1.51 -27.40
N THR A 328 -4.13 -2.18 -28.02
CA THR A 328 -3.54 -3.43 -27.50
C THR A 328 -2.73 -3.25 -26.21
N VAL A 329 -2.42 -2.02 -25.82
CA VAL A 329 -1.72 -1.69 -24.55
C VAL A 329 -2.64 -0.99 -23.55
N ASN A 330 -3.95 -1.13 -23.73
CA ASN A 330 -5.00 -0.62 -22.83
C ASN A 330 -5.12 0.91 -22.75
N GLU A 331 -4.57 1.64 -23.72
CA GLU A 331 -4.81 3.08 -23.85
C GLU A 331 -6.17 3.33 -24.48
N ILE A 332 -6.97 4.18 -23.86
CA ILE A 332 -8.29 4.54 -24.37
C ILE A 332 -8.14 5.46 -25.60
N THR A 333 -8.44 4.94 -26.79
CA THR A 333 -8.26 5.63 -28.07
C THR A 333 -9.46 6.48 -28.50
N ALA A 334 -10.67 6.17 -28.02
CA ALA A 334 -11.85 7.00 -28.27
C ALA A 334 -12.89 6.88 -27.15
N ILE A 335 -13.59 7.98 -26.88
CA ILE A 335 -14.87 8.00 -26.14
C ILE A 335 -15.93 8.70 -26.97
N THR A 336 -17.07 8.06 -27.13
CA THR A 336 -18.26 8.62 -27.79
C THR A 336 -19.46 8.57 -26.86
N ASN A 337 -20.18 9.67 -26.76
CA ASN A 337 -21.32 9.81 -25.86
C ASN A 337 -22.61 9.84 -26.68
N SER A 338 -23.55 8.93 -26.41
CA SER A 338 -24.89 8.96 -27.03
C SER A 338 -25.91 9.71 -26.18
N VAL A 339 -25.60 9.90 -24.89
CA VAL A 339 -26.32 10.76 -23.94
C VAL A 339 -25.26 11.48 -23.10
N GLY A 340 -25.52 12.73 -22.75
CA GLY A 340 -24.56 13.61 -22.07
C GLY A 340 -23.62 14.35 -23.03
N SER A 341 -22.97 15.40 -22.55
CA SER A 341 -22.04 16.22 -23.35
C SER A 341 -20.83 15.40 -23.79
N ALA A 342 -20.30 15.67 -24.99
CA ALA A 342 -19.08 15.01 -25.48
C ALA A 342 -17.89 15.31 -24.57
N TRP A 343 -17.09 14.27 -24.28
CA TRP A 343 -15.87 14.42 -23.49
C TRP A 343 -14.69 14.75 -24.38
N ALA A 344 -13.68 15.43 -23.81
CA ALA A 344 -12.42 15.61 -24.48
C ALA A 344 -11.77 14.25 -24.81
N GLN A 345 -11.14 14.17 -25.98
CA GLN A 345 -10.39 12.98 -26.38
C GLN A 345 -9.05 12.95 -25.67
N ARG A 346 -8.60 11.74 -25.32
CA ARG A 346 -7.29 11.54 -24.69
C ARG A 346 -6.21 11.40 -25.74
N ALA A 347 -5.00 11.73 -25.31
CA ALA A 347 -3.79 11.43 -26.04
C ALA A 347 -2.75 10.90 -25.05
N TYR A 348 -1.82 10.09 -25.56
CA TYR A 348 -0.74 9.50 -24.79
C TYR A 348 0.59 9.82 -25.47
N ASP A 349 1.64 9.96 -24.67
CA ASP A 349 2.99 9.88 -25.20
C ASP A 349 3.37 8.41 -25.48
N LYS A 350 4.57 8.18 -26.01
CA LYS A 350 5.00 6.83 -26.36
C LYS A 350 5.28 5.97 -25.13
N ASN A 351 5.59 6.56 -23.98
CA ASN A 351 5.74 5.84 -22.71
C ASN A 351 4.39 5.44 -22.08
N GLY A 352 3.27 5.91 -22.64
CA GLY A 352 1.93 5.66 -22.11
C GLY A 352 1.53 6.60 -20.98
N ASN A 353 2.11 7.80 -20.94
CA ASN A 353 1.61 8.86 -20.08
C ASN A 353 0.50 9.63 -20.81
N MET A 354 -0.60 9.90 -20.13
CA MET A 354 -1.74 10.62 -20.70
C MET A 354 -1.39 12.11 -20.86
N THR A 355 -1.07 12.55 -22.08
CA THR A 355 -0.71 13.93 -22.41
C THR A 355 -1.91 14.84 -22.62
N THR A 356 -3.08 14.27 -22.89
CA THR A 356 -4.36 14.98 -22.88
C THR A 356 -5.38 14.18 -22.10
N LEU A 357 -5.98 14.79 -21.08
CA LEU A 357 -6.94 14.15 -20.19
C LEU A 357 -8.20 15.02 -20.03
N PRO A 358 -9.41 14.43 -19.97
CA PRO A 358 -10.62 15.17 -19.61
C PRO A 358 -10.50 15.77 -18.20
N GLN A 359 -11.00 16.99 -18.01
CA GLN A 359 -11.02 17.59 -16.68
C GLN A 359 -12.11 16.92 -15.83
N PRO A 360 -11.83 16.45 -14.61
CA PRO A 360 -12.86 15.81 -13.80
C PRO A 360 -14.07 16.71 -13.49
N ALA A 361 -13.84 18.00 -13.24
CA ALA A 361 -14.90 18.97 -12.98
C ALA A 361 -15.69 19.39 -14.24
N ASN A 362 -15.08 19.26 -15.43
CA ASN A 362 -15.70 19.61 -16.71
C ASN A 362 -15.17 18.69 -17.82
N PRO A 363 -15.73 17.49 -17.99
CA PRO A 363 -15.15 16.47 -18.87
C PRO A 363 -15.15 16.83 -20.36
N SER A 364 -15.90 17.86 -20.77
CA SER A 364 -15.83 18.42 -22.13
C SER A 364 -14.57 19.26 -22.37
N GLY A 365 -13.99 19.83 -21.31
CA GLY A 365 -12.66 20.43 -21.31
C GLY A 365 -11.56 19.39 -21.16
N SER A 366 -10.31 19.79 -21.43
CA SER A 366 -9.13 18.94 -21.23
C SER A 366 -8.04 19.67 -20.45
N TYR A 367 -7.16 18.89 -19.83
CA TYR A 367 -5.83 19.35 -19.49
C TYR A 367 -4.82 18.78 -20.49
N THR A 368 -3.80 19.59 -20.81
CA THR A 368 -2.57 19.13 -21.44
C THR A 368 -1.53 18.88 -20.35
N ALA A 369 -1.05 17.65 -20.25
CA ALA A 369 -0.10 17.21 -19.25
C ALA A 369 1.32 17.14 -19.81
N THR A 370 2.30 17.53 -18.99
CA THR A 370 3.73 17.36 -19.25
C THR A 370 4.34 16.50 -18.15
N TYR A 371 5.15 15.53 -18.56
CA TYR A 371 5.83 14.59 -17.67
C TYR A 371 7.34 14.80 -17.75
N ASP A 372 8.05 14.51 -16.66
CA ASP A 372 9.51 14.48 -16.66
C ASP A 372 10.07 13.13 -17.16
N ALA A 373 11.40 13.03 -17.23
CA ALA A 373 12.09 11.83 -17.70
C ALA A 373 11.89 10.58 -16.82
N TRP A 374 11.26 10.71 -15.64
CA TRP A 374 10.89 9.58 -14.78
C TRP A 374 9.38 9.31 -14.81
N ASN A 375 8.68 9.81 -15.83
CA ASN A 375 7.23 9.66 -16.02
C ASN A 375 6.40 10.24 -14.87
N ARG A 376 6.88 11.33 -14.23
CA ARG A 376 6.12 12.04 -13.18
C ARG A 376 5.44 13.26 -13.77
N LEU A 377 4.17 13.47 -13.45
CA LEU A 377 3.37 14.59 -13.97
C LEU A 377 3.80 15.91 -13.31
N VAL A 378 4.47 16.78 -14.07
CA VAL A 378 5.07 18.03 -13.56
C VAL A 378 4.30 19.28 -13.94
N LYS A 379 3.43 19.22 -14.95
CA LYS A 379 2.66 20.39 -15.40
C LYS A 379 1.32 20.03 -16.02
N LEU A 380 0.30 20.85 -15.73
CA LEU A 380 -1.01 20.84 -16.36
C LEU A 380 -1.32 22.22 -16.93
N ILE A 381 -1.78 22.26 -18.18
CA ILE A 381 -2.24 23.46 -18.88
C ILE A 381 -3.69 23.25 -19.30
N GLU A 382 -4.50 24.28 -19.20
CA GLU A 382 -5.79 24.35 -19.87
C GLU A 382 -5.58 24.84 -21.32
N PRO A 383 -5.74 23.98 -22.34
CA PRO A 383 -5.43 24.35 -23.71
C PRO A 383 -6.44 25.35 -24.30
N SER A 384 -7.65 25.45 -23.75
CA SER A 384 -8.70 26.37 -24.22
C SER A 384 -8.31 27.84 -24.08
N ASN A 385 -7.44 28.17 -23.11
CA ASN A 385 -6.93 29.51 -22.85
C ASN A 385 -5.40 29.59 -22.75
N GLY A 386 -4.69 28.45 -22.81
CA GLY A 386 -3.23 28.36 -22.73
C GLY A 386 -2.65 28.58 -21.33
N ILE A 387 -3.50 28.65 -20.30
CA ILE A 387 -3.08 28.97 -18.93
C ILE A 387 -2.58 27.70 -18.23
N THR A 388 -1.43 27.79 -17.56
CA THR A 388 -0.98 26.73 -16.64
C THR A 388 -1.94 26.68 -15.46
N VAL A 389 -2.40 25.49 -15.09
CA VAL A 389 -3.34 25.26 -13.97
C VAL A 389 -2.59 24.79 -12.74
N GLN A 390 -1.61 23.91 -12.93
CA GLN A 390 -0.80 23.35 -11.86
C GLN A 390 0.61 23.02 -12.35
N THR A 391 1.62 23.26 -11.51
CA THR A 391 2.95 22.66 -11.66
C THR A 391 3.32 21.89 -10.40
N THR A 392 4.05 20.80 -10.55
CA THR A 392 4.43 19.91 -9.46
C THR A 392 5.92 19.63 -9.54
N ALA A 393 6.61 19.68 -8.40
CA ALA A 393 8.02 19.28 -8.31
C ALA A 393 8.17 18.02 -7.45
N PHE A 394 9.13 17.19 -7.82
CA PHE A 394 9.46 15.95 -7.12
C PHE A 394 10.94 15.91 -6.75
N ASP A 395 11.26 15.26 -5.64
CA ASP A 395 12.65 14.97 -5.29
C ASP A 395 13.15 13.66 -5.92
N GLY A 396 14.41 13.32 -5.67
CA GLY A 396 15.01 12.08 -6.19
C GLY A 396 14.44 10.77 -5.57
N ARG A 397 13.53 10.86 -4.57
CA ARG A 397 12.78 9.72 -4.02
C ARG A 397 11.45 9.49 -4.73
N GLN A 398 11.07 10.38 -5.66
CA GLN A 398 9.74 10.49 -6.27
C GLN A 398 8.67 11.14 -5.38
N PHE A 399 9.06 11.78 -4.26
CA PHE A 399 8.07 12.40 -3.39
C PHE A 399 7.70 13.77 -3.95
N ARG A 400 6.40 14.11 -3.97
CA ARG A 400 5.92 15.43 -4.43
C ARG A 400 6.29 16.49 -3.39
N ILE A 401 7.33 17.28 -3.62
CA ILE A 401 7.83 18.26 -2.65
C ILE A 401 7.21 19.66 -2.82
N GLU A 402 6.67 19.97 -3.99
CA GLU A 402 6.04 21.26 -4.28
C GLU A 402 4.84 21.13 -5.23
N ARG A 403 3.82 21.95 -5.00
CA ARG A 403 2.69 22.18 -5.91
C ARG A 403 2.46 23.69 -6.02
N ASN A 404 2.48 24.21 -7.26
CA ASN A 404 1.98 25.54 -7.55
C ASN A 404 0.62 25.40 -8.23
N THR A 405 -0.39 26.08 -7.71
CA THR A 405 -1.67 26.28 -8.40
C THR A 405 -1.68 27.68 -9.00
N TYR A 406 -2.41 27.84 -10.10
CA TYR A 406 -2.40 29.07 -10.87
C TYR A 406 -3.82 29.61 -11.03
N ASN A 407 -3.93 30.94 -11.03
CA ASN A 407 -5.15 31.65 -11.39
C ASN A 407 -4.78 32.75 -12.39
N THR A 408 -5.50 32.83 -13.52
CA THR A 408 -5.21 33.82 -14.59
C THR A 408 -3.74 33.85 -15.06
N GLY A 409 -3.04 32.71 -14.99
CA GLY A 409 -1.63 32.60 -15.40
C GLY A 409 -0.59 33.01 -14.35
N LEU A 410 -1.01 33.45 -13.17
CA LEU A 410 -0.14 33.76 -12.04
C LEU A 410 -0.23 32.67 -10.98
N ILE A 411 0.85 32.44 -10.23
CA ILE A 411 0.83 31.50 -9.09
C ILE A 411 -0.15 32.05 -8.04
N ALA A 412 -1.19 31.27 -7.76
CA ALA A 412 -2.19 31.55 -6.74
C ALA A 412 -1.77 30.99 -5.37
N GLU A 413 -1.22 29.78 -5.36
CA GLU A 413 -0.66 29.13 -4.17
C GLU A 413 0.61 28.38 -4.55
N ASN A 414 1.66 28.54 -3.75
CA ASN A 414 2.84 27.69 -3.76
C ASN A 414 2.84 26.89 -2.46
N ARG A 415 2.78 25.56 -2.54
CA ARG A 415 2.68 24.67 -1.37
C ARG A 415 3.83 23.69 -1.36
N HIS A 416 4.46 23.54 -0.20
CA HIS A 416 5.56 22.61 0.04
C HIS A 416 5.12 21.49 0.97
N PHE A 417 5.47 20.24 0.65
CA PHE A 417 5.08 19.02 1.38
C PHE A 417 6.28 18.33 1.99
N TYR A 418 6.18 17.91 3.26
CA TYR A 418 7.28 17.26 3.99
C TYR A 418 6.83 15.90 4.50
N TYR A 419 7.59 14.87 4.17
CA TYR A 419 7.13 13.48 4.33
C TYR A 419 7.83 12.73 5.47
N SER A 420 7.14 11.78 6.09
CA SER A 420 7.78 10.72 6.87
C SER A 420 8.51 9.72 5.96
N ALA A 421 9.35 8.86 6.54
CA ALA A 421 10.02 7.77 5.84
C ALA A 421 9.05 6.74 5.25
N ASN A 422 7.81 6.69 5.75
CA ASN A 422 6.73 5.85 5.25
C ASN A 422 5.94 6.53 4.11
N TRP A 423 6.46 7.62 3.53
CA TRP A 423 5.81 8.34 2.43
C TRP A 423 4.42 8.88 2.80
N GLN A 424 4.28 9.37 4.04
CA GLN A 424 3.11 10.08 4.54
C GLN A 424 3.43 11.57 4.62
N ASP A 425 2.57 12.44 4.07
CA ASP A 425 2.77 13.89 4.19
C ASP A 425 2.37 14.37 5.58
N ILE A 426 3.36 14.73 6.40
CA ILE A 426 3.15 15.07 7.80
C ILE A 426 3.10 16.58 8.04
N LYS A 427 3.55 17.40 7.08
CA LYS A 427 3.57 18.86 7.24
C LYS A 427 3.55 19.54 5.88
N GLU A 428 2.74 20.59 5.79
CA GLU A 428 2.71 21.49 4.64
C GLU A 428 3.05 22.93 5.04
N ARG A 429 3.67 23.67 4.12
CA ARG A 429 3.90 25.13 4.21
C ARG A 429 3.43 25.81 2.93
N VAL A 430 3.09 27.09 3.03
CA VAL A 430 2.68 27.90 1.87
C VAL A 430 3.67 29.04 1.66
N GLY A 431 4.09 29.23 0.41
CA GLY A 431 5.06 30.23 -0.02
C GLY A 431 6.37 30.15 0.76
N SER A 432 6.94 31.31 1.07
CA SER A 432 8.18 31.42 1.85
C SER A 432 7.99 31.30 3.36
N SER A 433 6.79 30.97 3.86
CA SER A 433 6.53 30.86 5.29
C SER A 433 7.28 29.68 5.91
N ILE A 434 7.90 29.91 7.07
CA ILE A 434 8.52 28.83 7.87
C ILE A 434 7.50 28.12 8.79
N LYS A 435 6.34 28.73 8.98
CA LYS A 435 5.25 28.20 9.81
C LYS A 435 4.50 27.10 9.07
N ALA A 436 3.99 26.13 9.83
CA ALA A 436 3.12 25.10 9.24
C ALA A 436 1.79 25.75 8.82
N ASN A 437 1.32 25.47 7.62
CA ASN A 437 -0.08 25.73 7.25
C ASN A 437 -0.94 24.50 7.58
N ARG A 438 -0.38 23.29 7.43
CA ARG A 438 -1.05 22.03 7.82
C ARG A 438 -0.09 21.06 8.48
N GLN A 439 -0.59 20.25 9.40
CA GLN A 439 0.09 19.06 9.94
C GLN A 439 -0.89 17.90 10.01
N PHE A 440 -0.42 16.69 9.67
CA PHE A 440 -1.24 15.49 9.66
C PHE A 440 -0.67 14.47 10.63
N ILE A 441 -1.56 13.81 11.37
CA ILE A 441 -1.24 12.73 12.31
C ILE A 441 -1.77 11.44 11.71
N PHE A 442 -0.87 10.49 11.48
CA PHE A 442 -1.23 9.19 10.95
C PHE A 442 -1.26 8.13 12.06
N GLY A 443 -2.29 7.29 12.01
CA GLY A 443 -2.51 6.17 12.90
C GLY A 443 -1.74 4.92 12.49
N SER A 444 -2.02 3.82 13.18
CA SER A 444 -1.33 2.53 12.98
C SER A 444 -2.19 1.47 12.28
N ARG A 445 -3.44 1.77 11.90
CA ARG A 445 -4.31 0.77 11.24
C ARG A 445 -3.95 0.54 9.78
N TYR A 446 -3.45 1.58 9.11
CA TYR A 446 -3.11 1.60 7.68
C TYR A 446 -2.10 2.71 7.40
N ILE A 447 -1.43 2.64 6.24
CA ILE A 447 -0.42 3.63 5.85
C ILE A 447 -1.02 5.03 5.69
N ASP A 448 -2.28 5.14 5.24
CA ASP A 448 -3.01 6.40 5.13
C ASP A 448 -4.20 6.45 6.13
N ASP A 449 -4.00 5.87 7.32
CA ASP A 449 -4.89 6.03 8.48
C ASP A 449 -4.73 7.45 9.02
N VAL A 450 -5.65 8.36 8.69
CA VAL A 450 -5.54 9.76 9.11
C VAL A 450 -6.33 9.95 10.40
N VAL A 451 -5.63 10.13 11.52
CA VAL A 451 -6.26 10.39 12.83
C VAL A 451 -6.77 11.83 12.86
N ALA A 452 -5.88 12.79 12.62
CA ALA A 452 -6.23 14.21 12.67
C ALA A 452 -5.40 15.07 11.73
N ARG A 453 -5.93 16.24 11.39
CA ARG A 453 -5.21 17.33 10.74
C ARG A 453 -5.37 18.61 11.52
N ASP A 454 -4.25 19.28 11.74
CA ASP A 454 -4.20 20.66 12.18
C ASP A 454 -4.00 21.60 10.99
N ARG A 455 -4.74 22.69 10.93
CA ARG A 455 -4.68 23.68 9.85
C ARG A 455 -4.68 25.10 10.41
N ASP A 456 -3.88 25.96 9.78
CA ASP A 456 -3.98 27.42 9.85
C ASP A 456 -5.09 27.84 8.89
N ALA A 457 -6.31 27.94 9.41
CA ALA A 457 -7.51 28.13 8.61
C ALA A 457 -7.76 29.61 8.26
N ASN A 458 -7.10 30.52 8.97
CA ASN A 458 -7.25 31.97 8.84
C ASN A 458 -5.95 32.69 8.41
N ASP A 459 -4.93 31.93 8.01
CA ASP A 459 -3.62 32.39 7.53
C ASP A 459 -2.89 33.33 8.51
N THR A 460 -3.06 33.12 9.83
CA THR A 460 -2.38 33.89 10.88
C THR A 460 -1.02 33.30 11.25
N GLY A 461 -0.70 32.12 10.74
CA GLY A 461 0.48 31.36 11.08
C GLY A 461 0.37 30.67 12.44
N THR A 462 -0.85 30.37 12.88
CA THR A 462 -1.14 29.48 14.02
C THR A 462 -2.11 28.42 13.57
N LEU A 463 -1.94 27.19 14.03
CA LEU A 463 -2.86 26.10 13.69
C LEU A 463 -4.11 26.24 14.59
N ASP A 464 -5.18 26.80 14.05
CA ASP A 464 -6.42 27.15 14.75
C ASP A 464 -7.60 26.20 14.48
N GLU A 465 -7.43 25.24 13.58
CA GLU A 465 -8.42 24.21 13.27
C GLU A 465 -7.82 22.81 13.44
N ARG A 466 -8.45 21.97 14.27
CA ARG A 466 -8.20 20.52 14.33
C ARG A 466 -9.44 19.77 13.90
N LEU A 467 -9.29 18.83 12.97
CA LEU A 467 -10.36 17.92 12.53
C LEU A 467 -9.85 16.48 12.51
N PHE A 468 -10.75 15.55 12.86
CA PHE A 468 -10.52 14.12 12.93
C PHE A 468 -11.26 13.42 11.78
N SER A 469 -10.62 12.43 11.16
CA SER A 469 -11.15 11.76 9.97
C SER A 469 -11.69 10.37 10.29
N LEU A 470 -12.95 10.14 9.93
CA LEU A 470 -13.63 8.86 10.12
C LEU A 470 -13.60 8.12 8.78
N GLN A 471 -12.70 7.15 8.66
CA GLN A 471 -12.53 6.35 7.45
C GLN A 471 -13.36 5.05 7.47
N ASP A 472 -13.74 4.56 6.29
CA ASP A 472 -14.38 3.25 6.11
C ASP A 472 -13.36 2.10 5.96
N SER A 473 -13.86 0.89 5.69
CA SER A 473 -13.06 -0.33 5.52
C SER A 473 -12.17 -0.31 4.27
N THR A 474 -12.42 0.63 3.35
CA THR A 474 -11.62 0.92 2.16
C THR A 474 -10.88 2.26 2.32
N TRP A 475 -10.67 2.74 3.54
CA TRP A 475 -9.87 3.94 3.83
C TRP A 475 -10.39 5.24 3.20
N ASN A 476 -11.64 5.24 2.70
CA ASN A 476 -12.28 6.47 2.23
C ASN A 476 -12.67 7.32 3.44
N CYS A 477 -12.37 8.62 3.40
CA CYS A 477 -12.87 9.57 4.41
C CYS A 477 -14.40 9.70 4.30
N ILE A 478 -15.16 9.30 5.31
CA ILE A 478 -16.64 9.35 5.30
C ILE A 478 -17.17 10.57 6.06
N ALA A 479 -16.49 10.98 7.12
CA ALA A 479 -16.87 12.14 7.91
C ALA A 479 -15.67 12.81 8.57
N LEU A 480 -15.80 14.11 8.82
CA LEU A 480 -14.89 14.90 9.63
C LEU A 480 -15.58 15.32 10.92
N VAL A 481 -14.89 15.19 12.04
CA VAL A 481 -15.38 15.52 13.39
C VAL A 481 -14.44 16.52 14.04
N ASP A 482 -14.96 17.46 14.83
CA ASP A 482 -14.15 18.38 15.64
C ASP A 482 -13.85 17.81 17.04
N ASP A 483 -13.09 18.55 17.83
CA ASP A 483 -12.74 18.18 19.21
C ASP A 483 -13.93 18.24 20.18
N ALA A 484 -15.08 18.79 19.75
CA ALA A 484 -16.35 18.76 20.47
C ALA A 484 -17.27 17.59 20.06
N THR A 485 -16.72 16.59 19.35
CA THR A 485 -17.44 15.42 18.84
C THR A 485 -18.53 15.77 17.80
N LEU A 486 -18.51 16.97 17.22
CA LEU A 486 -19.49 17.39 16.22
C LEU A 486 -19.04 17.00 14.82
N VAL A 487 -19.90 16.30 14.08
CA VAL A 487 -19.68 16.03 12.66
C VAL A 487 -19.76 17.35 11.89
N ARG A 488 -18.65 17.75 11.27
CA ARG A 488 -18.49 19.00 10.53
C ARG A 488 -18.78 18.85 9.05
N GLN A 489 -18.40 17.72 8.47
CA GLN A 489 -18.58 17.43 7.06
C GLN A 489 -18.70 15.93 6.86
N ARG A 490 -19.44 15.54 5.83
CA ARG A 490 -19.51 14.16 5.36
C ARG A 490 -19.09 14.09 3.90
N CYS A 491 -18.64 12.93 3.46
CA CYS A 491 -18.26 12.68 2.08
C CYS A 491 -18.89 11.37 1.60
N SER A 492 -19.32 11.33 0.34
CA SER A 492 -19.61 10.09 -0.38
C SER A 492 -18.71 9.98 -1.60
N HIS A 493 -18.43 8.75 -2.02
CA HIS A 493 -17.49 8.45 -3.11
C HIS A 493 -18.19 7.64 -4.18
N SER A 494 -17.91 7.90 -5.46
CA SER A 494 -18.19 6.92 -6.51
C SER A 494 -17.21 5.74 -6.39
N PRO A 495 -17.51 4.57 -6.98
CA PRO A 495 -16.64 3.41 -6.91
C PRO A 495 -15.21 3.66 -7.35
N TYR A 496 -14.99 4.55 -8.32
CA TYR A 496 -13.65 4.90 -8.81
C TYR A 496 -13.12 6.24 -8.24
N GLY A 497 -13.75 6.78 -7.19
CA GLY A 497 -13.16 7.83 -6.36
C GLY A 497 -13.63 9.25 -6.58
N SER A 498 -14.69 9.49 -7.36
CA SER A 498 -15.29 10.83 -7.44
C SER A 498 -15.93 11.18 -6.09
N THR A 499 -15.44 12.22 -5.42
CA THR A 499 -15.96 12.64 -4.11
C THR A 499 -17.10 13.64 -4.24
N ARG A 500 -18.14 13.46 -3.43
CA ARG A 500 -19.20 14.45 -3.18
C ARG A 500 -19.18 14.85 -1.72
N PHE A 501 -19.07 16.15 -1.46
CA PHE A 501 -19.16 16.71 -0.12
C PHE A 501 -20.63 16.86 0.31
N LEU A 502 -20.89 16.55 1.57
CA LEU A 502 -22.20 16.53 2.18
C LEU A 502 -22.17 17.23 3.54
N GLY A 503 -23.30 17.84 3.93
CA GLY A 503 -23.51 18.38 5.26
C GLY A 503 -23.74 17.28 6.30
N GLN A 504 -23.92 17.70 7.57
CA GLN A 504 -24.13 16.79 8.69
C GLN A 504 -25.32 15.83 8.50
N ALA A 505 -26.40 16.32 7.89
CA ALA A 505 -27.63 15.59 7.56
C ALA A 505 -27.62 15.00 6.13
N PHE A 506 -26.44 14.78 5.55
CA PHE A 506 -26.25 14.18 4.21
C PHE A 506 -26.85 15.00 3.04
N THR A 507 -27.18 16.27 3.27
CA THR A 507 -27.54 17.20 2.18
C THR A 507 -26.30 17.57 1.36
N PRO A 508 -26.42 17.83 0.05
CA PRO A 508 -25.28 18.24 -0.77
C PRO A 508 -24.61 19.50 -0.22
N GLY A 509 -23.27 19.52 -0.18
CA GLY A 509 -22.46 20.62 0.33
C GLY A 509 -21.22 20.89 -0.50
N THR A 510 -20.38 21.81 0.00
CA THR A 510 -19.09 22.20 -0.60
C THR A 510 -17.91 21.69 0.23
N SER A 511 -16.69 21.84 -0.29
CA SER A 511 -15.47 21.53 0.47
C SER A 511 -15.15 22.64 1.47
N ASP A 512 -15.82 22.63 2.62
CA ASP A 512 -15.74 23.75 3.58
C ASP A 512 -14.43 23.77 4.39
N PHE A 513 -13.75 22.63 4.49
CA PHE A 513 -12.56 22.45 5.33
C PHE A 513 -11.28 22.22 4.53
N ASN A 514 -11.32 22.34 3.19
CA ASN A 514 -10.17 22.07 2.31
C ASN A 514 -9.47 20.73 2.65
N TRP A 515 -10.25 19.68 2.89
CA TRP A 515 -9.74 18.35 3.22
C TRP A 515 -9.43 17.59 1.94
N GLU A 516 -8.17 17.17 1.76
CA GLU A 516 -7.67 16.59 0.51
C GLU A 516 -7.45 15.06 0.60
N LEU A 517 -7.29 14.47 1.80
CA LEU A 517 -7.13 13.02 2.00
C LEU A 517 -8.50 12.33 1.98
N LEU A 518 -8.94 11.87 0.80
CA LEU A 518 -10.32 11.46 0.55
C LEU A 518 -10.42 9.98 0.20
N PHE A 519 -10.37 9.64 -1.10
CA PHE A 519 -10.57 8.30 -1.62
C PHE A 519 -9.34 7.41 -1.38
N GLY A 520 -9.53 6.24 -0.76
CA GLY A 520 -8.45 5.30 -0.42
C GLY A 520 -7.36 5.86 0.51
N GLY A 521 -7.62 7.00 1.15
CA GLY A 521 -6.63 7.78 1.90
C GLY A 521 -5.64 8.57 1.02
N CYS A 522 -5.82 8.57 -0.31
CA CYS A 522 -4.98 9.34 -1.23
C CYS A 522 -5.38 10.83 -1.26
N ILE A 523 -4.43 11.67 -1.71
CA ILE A 523 -4.63 13.12 -1.83
C ILE A 523 -5.40 13.41 -3.13
N CYS A 524 -6.57 14.00 -3.03
CA CYS A 524 -7.30 14.58 -4.16
C CYS A 524 -6.93 16.07 -4.29
N ASP A 525 -6.25 16.42 -5.38
CA ASP A 525 -5.87 17.82 -5.62
C ASP A 525 -7.12 18.67 -5.85
N PRO A 526 -7.38 19.73 -5.07
CA PRO A 526 -8.66 20.43 -5.08
C PRO A 526 -8.96 21.15 -6.40
N ASN A 527 -7.94 21.63 -7.11
CA ASN A 527 -8.10 22.36 -8.37
C ASN A 527 -8.31 21.42 -9.57
N THR A 528 -7.59 20.30 -9.62
CA THR A 528 -7.59 19.40 -10.78
C THR A 528 -8.50 18.19 -10.57
N GLN A 529 -8.87 17.89 -9.32
CA GLN A 529 -9.62 16.72 -8.87
C GLN A 529 -8.99 15.39 -9.30
N LEU A 530 -7.68 15.40 -9.58
CA LEU A 530 -6.88 14.20 -9.78
C LEU A 530 -6.43 13.67 -8.43
N ILE A 531 -6.39 12.35 -8.30
CA ILE A 531 -6.05 11.68 -7.05
C ILE A 531 -4.61 11.21 -7.14
N LEU A 532 -3.73 11.78 -6.31
CA LEU A 532 -2.33 11.37 -6.20
C LEU A 532 -2.19 10.22 -5.22
N CYS A 533 -1.89 9.03 -5.72
CA CYS A 533 -1.49 7.88 -4.93
C CYS A 533 -0.01 7.61 -5.20
N ARG A 534 0.85 8.30 -4.44
CA ARG A 534 2.32 8.16 -4.44
C ARG A 534 2.93 8.15 -5.86
N ASN A 535 3.10 6.97 -6.48
CA ASN A 535 3.79 6.81 -7.76
C ASN A 535 2.95 7.28 -8.96
N ARG A 536 1.61 7.27 -8.88
CA ARG A 536 0.74 7.60 -10.01
C ARG A 536 -0.41 8.52 -9.63
N LEU A 537 -0.92 9.24 -10.64
CA LEU A 537 -2.18 9.97 -10.52
C LEU A 537 -3.32 9.15 -11.14
N HIS A 538 -4.43 9.06 -10.41
CA HIS A 538 -5.67 8.41 -10.82
C HIS A 538 -6.70 9.46 -11.26
N SER A 539 -7.40 9.16 -12.35
CA SER A 539 -8.53 9.95 -12.83
C SER A 539 -9.83 9.23 -12.50
N SER A 540 -10.57 9.73 -11.51
CA SER A 540 -11.81 9.11 -11.03
C SER A 540 -12.92 9.01 -12.08
N ILE A 541 -13.07 10.04 -12.91
CA ILE A 541 -14.08 10.08 -13.99
C ILE A 541 -13.75 9.13 -15.15
N VAL A 542 -12.47 8.88 -15.42
CA VAL A 542 -12.04 7.92 -16.45
C VAL A 542 -11.98 6.51 -15.88
N GLY A 543 -11.71 6.37 -14.58
CA GLY A 543 -11.60 5.11 -13.87
C GLY A 543 -10.26 4.41 -14.06
N THR A 544 -9.22 5.13 -14.48
CA THR A 544 -7.90 4.58 -14.77
C THR A 544 -6.78 5.51 -14.29
N TRP A 545 -5.60 4.93 -14.11
CA TRP A 545 -4.37 5.68 -13.92
C TRP A 545 -4.05 6.56 -15.14
N THR A 546 -3.33 7.66 -14.90
CA THR A 546 -2.87 8.60 -15.94
C THR A 546 -1.57 8.17 -16.62
N SER A 547 -0.91 7.13 -16.11
CA SER A 547 0.30 6.54 -16.67
C SER A 547 0.26 5.02 -16.53
N ARG A 548 1.00 4.32 -17.40
CA ARG A 548 1.19 2.86 -17.28
C ARG A 548 1.79 2.52 -15.92
N ASP A 549 1.38 1.38 -15.39
CA ASP A 549 2.00 0.81 -14.22
C ASP A 549 3.46 0.42 -14.52
N PRO A 550 4.46 0.93 -13.79
CA PRO A 550 5.86 0.57 -14.00
C PRO A 550 6.16 -0.89 -13.60
N LEU A 551 5.25 -1.58 -12.91
CA LEU A 551 5.43 -2.95 -12.44
C LEU A 551 4.52 -3.98 -13.14
N ALA A 552 3.41 -3.58 -13.76
CA ALA A 552 2.39 -4.53 -14.26
C ALA A 552 2.98 -5.63 -15.17
N ASP A 553 3.76 -5.27 -16.20
CA ASP A 553 4.36 -6.26 -17.11
C ASP A 553 5.33 -7.24 -16.41
N SER A 554 5.91 -6.83 -15.29
CA SER A 554 6.91 -7.63 -14.55
C SER A 554 6.30 -8.55 -13.48
N ILE A 555 5.08 -8.26 -13.04
CA ILE A 555 4.41 -9.01 -11.99
C ILE A 555 3.29 -9.87 -12.58
N TRP A 556 2.51 -9.33 -13.52
CA TRP A 556 1.33 -10.00 -14.09
C TRP A 556 1.31 -9.84 -15.62
N PRO A 557 2.03 -10.70 -16.36
CA PRO A 557 2.03 -10.67 -17.82
C PRO A 557 0.60 -10.76 -18.36
N GLY A 558 0.13 -9.73 -19.06
CA GLY A 558 -1.24 -9.66 -19.61
C GLY A 558 -2.25 -8.92 -18.72
N ALA A 559 -1.85 -8.38 -17.56
CA ALA A 559 -2.66 -7.46 -16.79
C ALA A 559 -2.86 -6.11 -17.52
N THR A 560 -3.91 -5.39 -17.14
CA THR A 560 -4.20 -4.07 -17.70
C THR A 560 -3.31 -3.01 -17.06
N LEU A 561 -2.51 -2.34 -17.88
CA LEU A 561 -1.48 -1.39 -17.46
C LEU A 561 -2.03 -0.12 -16.80
N TYR A 562 -3.34 0.13 -16.89
CA TYR A 562 -3.99 1.35 -16.42
C TYR A 562 -5.13 1.12 -15.43
N ALA A 563 -5.54 -0.12 -15.18
CA ALA A 563 -6.68 -0.34 -14.30
C ALA A 563 -6.37 0.01 -12.85
N TYR A 564 -7.36 0.57 -12.19
CA TYR A 564 -7.34 0.79 -10.76
C TYR A 564 -7.85 -0.47 -10.04
N SER A 565 -7.06 -0.99 -9.09
CA SER A 565 -7.44 -2.11 -8.20
C SER A 565 -8.02 -3.34 -8.92
N GLY A 566 -7.41 -3.77 -10.03
CA GLY A 566 -7.88 -4.93 -10.80
C GLY A 566 -9.30 -4.82 -11.38
N GLY A 567 -9.90 -3.63 -11.37
CA GLY A 567 -11.31 -3.41 -11.70
C GLY A 567 -12.30 -3.72 -10.56
N ASN A 568 -11.83 -3.93 -9.33
CA ASN A 568 -12.64 -4.12 -8.13
C ASN A 568 -12.29 -3.11 -7.02
N PRO A 569 -12.59 -1.81 -7.22
CA PRO A 569 -12.26 -0.75 -6.25
C PRO A 569 -13.12 -0.77 -4.98
N ILE A 570 -14.15 -1.62 -4.92
CA ILE A 570 -15.01 -1.77 -3.75
C ILE A 570 -14.34 -2.66 -2.69
N LEU A 571 -13.51 -3.60 -3.13
CA LEU A 571 -12.77 -4.50 -2.25
C LEU A 571 -11.35 -4.02 -1.99
N TYR A 572 -10.68 -3.52 -3.04
CA TYR A 572 -9.24 -3.25 -3.00
C TYR A 572 -8.90 -1.77 -3.18
N ASN A 573 -7.81 -1.36 -2.53
CA ASN A 573 -7.19 -0.05 -2.70
C ASN A 573 -5.76 -0.17 -3.19
N ASP A 574 -5.27 0.89 -3.82
CA ASP A 574 -3.89 0.98 -4.26
C ASP A 574 -3.18 2.17 -3.59
N PRO A 575 -2.65 2.00 -2.36
CA PRO A 575 -1.93 3.06 -1.65
C PRO A 575 -0.68 3.54 -2.38
N LEU A 576 -0.06 2.68 -3.19
CA LEU A 576 1.22 2.98 -3.81
C LEU A 576 1.04 3.55 -5.23
N GLY A 577 -0.13 3.41 -5.82
CA GLY A 577 -0.32 3.60 -7.25
C GLY A 577 0.51 2.60 -8.03
N LEU A 578 0.62 1.35 -7.58
CA LEU A 578 1.30 0.22 -8.20
C LEU A 578 0.43 -1.00 -7.96
N GLU A 579 0.20 -1.81 -9.00
CA GLU A 579 -0.80 -2.89 -9.01
C GLU A 579 -0.91 -3.64 -7.66
N GLU A 580 -2.14 -3.57 -7.14
CA GLU A 580 -2.70 -4.17 -5.93
C GLU A 580 -1.69 -4.66 -4.87
N CYS A 581 -1.35 -3.77 -3.93
CA CYS A 581 -0.90 -4.21 -2.62
C CYS A 581 -2.12 -4.52 -1.76
N ASP A 582 -2.51 -5.79 -1.66
CA ASP A 582 -3.37 -6.24 -0.58
C ASP A 582 -2.61 -6.05 0.74
N PHE A 583 -2.82 -4.91 1.40
CA PHE A 583 -2.30 -4.65 2.74
C PHE A 583 -3.20 -5.20 3.84
N THR A 584 -4.11 -6.12 3.50
CA THR A 584 -4.95 -6.81 4.47
C THR A 584 -4.70 -8.31 4.50
N LYS A 585 -3.98 -8.71 5.56
CA LYS A 585 -3.99 -10.02 6.22
C LYS A 585 -3.04 -11.07 5.62
N THR A 586 -1.90 -11.21 6.30
CA THR A 586 -1.14 -12.45 6.37
C THR A 586 -2.07 -13.58 6.82
N ILE A 587 -2.50 -14.40 5.87
CA ILE A 587 -2.98 -15.75 6.11
C ILE A 587 -2.07 -16.63 5.24
N ASP A 588 -1.48 -17.66 5.87
CA ASP A 588 -0.71 -18.74 5.24
C ASP A 588 0.73 -18.47 4.78
N GLY A 589 1.54 -17.78 5.60
CA GLY A 589 2.98 -18.07 5.72
C GLY A 589 3.85 -18.10 4.43
N THR A 590 3.33 -17.60 3.31
CA THR A 590 3.96 -17.69 1.99
C THR A 590 4.58 -16.34 1.71
N PHE A 591 5.86 -16.23 2.05
CA PHE A 591 6.64 -15.02 1.84
C PHE A 591 7.06 -14.93 0.36
N VAL A 592 6.49 -13.98 -0.38
CA VAL A 592 7.13 -13.46 -1.59
C VAL A 592 8.00 -12.28 -1.17
N LEU A 593 9.28 -12.54 -0.91
CA LEU A 593 10.29 -11.49 -0.76
C LEU A 593 10.66 -10.97 -2.16
N LYS A 594 10.00 -9.90 -2.60
CA LYS A 594 10.55 -9.02 -3.66
C LYS A 594 11.12 -7.78 -3.00
N TYR A 595 12.42 -7.56 -3.19
CA TYR A 595 13.08 -6.31 -2.80
C TYR A 595 12.50 -5.18 -3.66
N ILE A 596 11.57 -4.39 -3.11
CA ILE A 596 11.07 -3.17 -3.76
C ILE A 596 11.96 -2.02 -3.30
N GLN A 597 12.88 -1.60 -4.15
CA GLN A 597 13.58 -0.32 -3.98
C GLN A 597 12.99 0.69 -4.98
N ARG A 598 12.23 1.67 -4.46
CA ARG A 598 11.90 2.95 -5.14
C ARG A 598 11.29 2.85 -6.54
N GLY A 599 10.17 2.13 -6.69
CA GLY A 599 9.33 2.26 -7.89
C GLY A 599 10.01 1.92 -9.22
N ARG A 600 11.06 1.08 -9.23
CA ARG A 600 11.72 0.62 -10.46
C ARG A 600 12.14 -0.85 -10.34
N VAL A 601 11.80 -1.64 -11.36
CA VAL A 601 12.41 -2.95 -11.57
C VAL A 601 13.83 -2.71 -12.07
N LEU A 602 14.83 -2.92 -11.21
CA LEU A 602 16.16 -3.25 -11.71
C LEU A 602 16.04 -4.65 -12.32
N GLY A 603 15.91 -4.73 -13.65
CA GLY A 603 16.19 -5.94 -14.41
C GLY A 603 17.66 -6.31 -14.19
N GLY A 604 17.92 -7.06 -13.12
CA GLY A 604 19.24 -7.43 -12.66
C GLY A 604 19.34 -8.94 -12.56
N LYS A 605 19.93 -9.55 -13.58
CA LYS A 605 20.50 -10.90 -13.50
C LYS A 605 21.47 -10.91 -12.31
N ILE A 606 21.21 -11.74 -11.30
CA ILE A 606 22.12 -11.92 -10.17
C ILE A 606 23.42 -12.51 -10.73
N VAL A 607 24.47 -11.71 -10.76
CA VAL A 607 25.84 -12.17 -10.98
C VAL A 607 26.57 -11.98 -9.66
N SER A 608 26.44 -12.94 -8.74
CA SER A 608 27.34 -13.01 -7.58
C SER A 608 28.22 -14.25 -7.70
N ASN A 609 29.53 -14.03 -7.54
CA ASN A 609 30.57 -15.05 -7.59
C ASN A 609 30.83 -15.68 -6.21
N THR A 610 29.80 -15.75 -5.35
CA THR A 610 29.91 -16.36 -4.02
C THR A 610 29.49 -17.83 -4.08
N THR A 611 30.41 -18.72 -3.72
CA THR A 611 30.24 -20.19 -3.72
C THR A 611 29.30 -20.74 -2.65
N GLU A 612 28.62 -19.89 -1.88
CA GLU A 612 27.63 -20.29 -0.89
C GLU A 612 26.64 -19.14 -0.66
N PHE A 613 25.34 -19.46 -0.63
CA PHE A 613 24.26 -18.52 -0.32
C PHE A 613 23.42 -19.14 0.80
N ILE A 614 23.23 -18.40 1.90
CA ILE A 614 22.51 -18.85 3.09
C ILE A 614 21.40 -17.82 3.40
N MET A 615 20.15 -18.20 3.18
CA MET A 615 18.99 -17.46 3.68
C MET A 615 18.54 -18.09 5.00
N ARG A 616 18.42 -17.28 6.06
CA ARG A 616 18.06 -17.75 7.41
C ARG A 616 16.65 -17.30 7.78
N TYR A 617 15.86 -18.21 8.32
CA TYR A 617 14.61 -17.91 9.00
C TYR A 617 14.52 -18.69 10.31
N SER A 618 13.97 -18.08 11.36
CA SER A 618 13.79 -18.68 12.68
C SER A 618 12.32 -18.59 13.12
N LYS A 619 11.71 -19.73 13.49
CA LYS A 619 10.42 -19.79 14.17
C LYS A 619 10.67 -20.20 15.63
N GLN A 620 10.12 -19.43 16.58
CA GLN A 620 10.06 -19.84 18.00
C GLN A 620 8.70 -20.46 18.27
N ILE A 621 8.70 -21.66 18.85
CA ILE A 621 7.49 -22.39 19.24
C ILE A 621 7.51 -22.57 20.76
N PHE A 622 6.39 -22.29 21.42
CA PHE A 622 6.20 -22.47 22.86
C PHE A 622 5.18 -23.59 23.10
N TYR A 623 5.49 -24.49 24.03
CA TYR A 623 4.57 -25.52 24.50
C TYR A 623 4.23 -25.29 25.98
N SER A 624 2.99 -25.60 26.39
CA SER A 624 2.59 -25.70 27.80
C SER A 624 2.17 -27.13 28.13
N CYS A 625 2.73 -27.72 29.18
CA CYS A 625 2.32 -29.03 29.69
C CYS A 625 1.23 -28.90 30.77
N THR A 626 0.20 -29.74 30.74
CA THR A 626 -0.77 -29.94 31.84
C THR A 626 -0.50 -31.25 32.59
N GLU A 627 -1.17 -31.43 33.74
CA GLU A 627 -0.94 -32.44 34.80
C GLU A 627 -0.75 -33.90 34.35
N ASP A 628 -1.17 -34.28 33.14
CA ASP A 628 -1.10 -35.68 32.66
C ASP A 628 0.05 -35.96 31.67
N GLY A 629 1.04 -35.07 31.56
CA GLY A 629 2.24 -35.32 30.75
C GLY A 629 1.99 -35.45 29.23
N LYS A 630 0.85 -34.97 28.74
CA LYS A 630 0.52 -34.91 27.31
C LYS A 630 0.77 -33.51 26.76
N ILE A 631 1.51 -33.45 25.65
CA ILE A 631 1.68 -32.23 24.83
C ILE A 631 0.36 -32.02 24.06
N MET A 632 -0.28 -30.86 24.22
CA MET A 632 -1.35 -30.44 23.31
C MET A 632 -0.78 -29.51 22.24
N ASP A 633 -0.95 -29.89 20.98
CA ASP A 633 -0.57 -29.13 19.79
C ASP A 633 -1.69 -28.15 19.44
N PHE A 634 -1.36 -26.92 19.03
CA PHE A 634 -2.36 -25.92 18.60
C PHE A 634 -2.55 -25.84 17.08
N ASP A 635 -1.89 -26.68 16.29
CA ASP A 635 -2.11 -26.81 14.84
C ASP A 635 -1.79 -28.24 14.39
N SER A 636 -2.82 -29.04 14.04
CA SER A 636 -2.59 -30.39 13.52
C SER A 636 -3.08 -30.53 12.08
N GLU A 637 -2.22 -30.24 11.11
CA GLU A 637 -2.34 -30.82 9.76
C GLU A 637 -1.08 -31.53 9.23
N ASN A 638 0.07 -31.55 9.92
CA ASN A 638 1.18 -32.45 9.57
C ASN A 638 2.11 -32.71 10.77
N ALA A 639 2.02 -33.90 11.38
CA ALA A 639 2.92 -34.32 12.46
C ALA A 639 4.35 -34.57 11.95
N PRO A 640 5.41 -34.05 12.59
CA PRO A 640 6.77 -34.54 12.36
C PRO A 640 6.95 -35.88 13.09
N THR A 641 7.38 -36.92 12.37
CA THR A 641 7.57 -38.29 12.85
C THR A 641 8.83 -38.49 13.73
N SER A 642 9.21 -37.52 14.55
CA SER A 642 10.33 -37.67 15.47
C SER A 642 9.95 -37.20 16.87
N SER A 643 9.70 -38.16 17.76
CA SER A 643 9.54 -37.92 19.19
C SER A 643 10.87 -37.46 19.80
N PHE A 644 10.84 -36.36 20.55
CA PHE A 644 11.90 -36.02 21.49
C PHE A 644 11.63 -36.82 22.78
N ASP A 645 12.44 -37.84 23.04
CA ASP A 645 12.25 -38.67 24.24
C ASP A 645 12.81 -37.93 25.48
N LEU A 646 11.90 -37.48 26.35
CA LEU A 646 12.18 -36.75 27.59
C LEU A 646 12.05 -37.64 28.85
N THR A 647 12.14 -38.97 28.69
CA THR A 647 12.04 -39.97 29.78
C THR A 647 13.06 -39.84 30.92
N ALA A 648 14.02 -38.92 30.85
CA ALA A 648 15.01 -38.69 31.90
C ALA A 648 14.57 -37.75 33.05
N LEU A 649 13.36 -37.21 33.03
CA LEU A 649 12.85 -36.28 34.07
C LEU A 649 11.66 -36.88 34.84
N ASN A 650 11.83 -38.07 35.40
CA ASN A 650 10.94 -38.57 36.45
C ASN A 650 11.34 -37.92 37.78
N ASP A 651 10.80 -36.73 38.06
CA ASP A 651 10.62 -36.29 39.44
C ASP A 651 9.18 -35.80 39.63
N THR A 652 8.52 -36.42 40.59
CA THR A 652 7.09 -36.45 40.92
C THR A 652 6.51 -35.12 41.45
N SER A 653 7.10 -33.98 41.08
CA SER A 653 6.74 -32.67 41.63
C SER A 653 6.21 -31.75 40.51
N GLY A 654 4.89 -31.59 40.47
CA GLY A 654 4.16 -30.88 39.40
C GLY A 654 4.51 -29.40 39.24
N TYR A 655 5.44 -29.08 38.33
CA TYR A 655 5.73 -27.70 37.92
C TYR A 655 5.73 -27.51 36.40
N LEU A 656 5.21 -26.35 35.98
CA LEU A 656 5.21 -25.86 34.59
C LEU A 656 6.65 -25.62 34.12
N SER A 657 7.07 -26.26 33.02
CA SER A 657 8.36 -25.99 32.37
C SER A 657 8.12 -25.26 31.04
N VAL A 658 8.88 -24.19 30.79
CA VAL A 658 8.86 -23.50 29.48
C VAL A 658 9.99 -24.08 28.64
N VAL A 659 9.61 -24.82 27.60
CA VAL A 659 10.55 -25.32 26.59
C VAL A 659 10.53 -24.33 25.43
N SER A 660 11.67 -23.69 25.15
CA SER A 660 11.84 -22.88 23.94
C SER A 660 12.61 -23.72 22.92
N ILE A 661 11.96 -24.00 21.79
CA ILE A 661 12.59 -24.64 20.63
C ILE A 661 12.64 -23.60 19.52
N ALA A 662 13.86 -23.30 19.07
CA ALA A 662 14.12 -22.53 17.86
C ALA A 662 14.29 -23.51 16.71
N GLN A 663 13.40 -23.42 15.73
CA GLN A 663 13.49 -24.17 14.48
C GLN A 663 13.99 -23.22 13.40
N GLU A 664 15.21 -23.47 12.95
CA GLU A 664 15.84 -22.73 11.86
C GLU A 664 15.65 -23.52 10.55
N PHE A 665 15.19 -22.82 9.51
CA PHE A 665 15.19 -23.34 8.16
C PHE A 665 16.14 -22.51 7.31
N PHE A 666 16.98 -23.17 6.52
CA PHE A 666 17.82 -22.49 5.55
C PHE A 666 17.98 -23.32 4.28
N VAL A 667 18.14 -22.61 3.16
CA VAL A 667 18.43 -23.23 1.86
C VAL A 667 19.91 -23.06 1.60
N ARG A 668 20.61 -24.19 1.41
CA ARG A 668 22.03 -24.23 1.04
C ARG A 668 22.13 -24.57 -0.44
N MET A 669 22.68 -23.66 -1.25
CA MET A 669 22.92 -23.89 -2.67
C MET A 669 24.43 -24.02 -2.93
N THR A 670 24.85 -25.15 -3.49
CA THR A 670 26.27 -25.43 -3.78
C THR A 670 26.44 -25.75 -5.26
N LEU A 671 27.38 -25.09 -5.94
CA LEU A 671 27.71 -25.42 -7.33
C LEU A 671 28.43 -26.77 -7.38
N SER A 672 27.82 -27.79 -8.00
CA SER A 672 28.51 -29.05 -8.24
C SER A 672 29.29 -28.94 -9.55
N LYS A 673 30.56 -29.38 -9.56
CA LYS A 673 31.50 -29.27 -10.68
C LYS A 673 30.84 -29.50 -12.05
N GLY A 674 30.83 -28.47 -12.90
CA GLY A 674 30.48 -28.53 -14.33
C GLY A 674 31.46 -27.69 -15.16
N ASN A 675 31.65 -28.04 -16.43
CA ASN A 675 32.66 -27.46 -17.32
C ASN A 675 32.56 -25.92 -17.38
N ARG A 676 33.65 -25.25 -17.02
CA ARG A 676 33.74 -23.79 -16.92
C ARG A 676 33.66 -23.14 -18.31
N TRP A 677 32.57 -22.46 -18.60
CA TRP A 677 32.63 -21.21 -19.36
C TRP A 677 32.52 -20.06 -18.35
N ARG A 678 33.64 -19.37 -18.08
CA ARG A 678 33.57 -18.10 -17.36
C ARG A 678 32.89 -17.10 -18.28
N ASN A 679 31.83 -16.43 -17.80
CA ASN A 679 31.11 -15.37 -18.49
C ASN A 679 30.67 -15.71 -19.92
N ALA A 680 29.58 -16.47 -20.08
CA ALA A 680 28.83 -16.45 -21.35
C ALA A 680 27.81 -15.29 -21.30
N THR A 681 28.15 -14.18 -21.94
CA THR A 681 27.21 -13.13 -22.30
C THR A 681 26.58 -13.46 -23.66
N HIS A 682 25.46 -12.80 -24.02
CA HIS A 682 24.87 -12.94 -25.36
C HIS A 682 25.88 -12.68 -26.50
N ASN A 683 26.98 -11.98 -26.21
CA ASN A 683 28.06 -11.68 -27.17
C ASN A 683 29.02 -12.85 -27.43
N ASP A 684 28.94 -13.96 -26.68
CA ASP A 684 29.85 -15.11 -26.84
C ASP A 684 29.32 -16.17 -27.83
N CYS A 685 28.17 -15.95 -28.45
CA CYS A 685 27.69 -16.74 -29.59
C CYS A 685 27.84 -15.95 -30.90
N PRO A 686 29.03 -16.01 -31.55
CA PRO A 686 29.17 -15.48 -32.90
C PRO A 686 28.24 -16.23 -33.84
N CYS A 687 27.55 -15.48 -34.69
CA CYS A 687 26.74 -16.00 -35.78
C CYS A 687 27.54 -17.06 -36.58
N GLY A 688 27.07 -18.32 -36.56
CA GLY A 688 27.71 -19.42 -37.27
C GLY A 688 28.09 -20.67 -36.45
N LYS A 689 27.79 -20.73 -35.14
CA LYS A 689 27.94 -21.96 -34.33
C LYS A 689 26.60 -22.48 -33.79
N THR A 690 25.84 -23.15 -34.65
CA THR A 690 24.64 -23.91 -34.25
C THR A 690 25.05 -25.18 -33.48
N GLY A 691 24.45 -25.41 -32.30
CA GLY A 691 24.53 -26.69 -31.57
C GLY A 691 25.39 -26.76 -30.30
N GLN A 692 25.91 -25.64 -29.76
CA GLN A 692 26.62 -25.67 -28.47
C GLN A 692 25.67 -25.40 -27.29
N SER A 693 25.80 -26.21 -26.22
CA SER A 693 25.08 -26.07 -24.96
C SER A 693 26.03 -25.99 -23.78
N ALA A 694 25.81 -25.05 -22.86
CA ALA A 694 26.53 -24.99 -21.58
C ALA A 694 25.57 -25.32 -20.43
N SER A 695 25.94 -26.28 -19.59
CA SER A 695 25.12 -26.72 -18.46
C SER A 695 25.85 -26.54 -17.13
N ALA A 696 25.16 -25.98 -16.13
CA ALA A 696 25.64 -25.89 -14.76
C ALA A 696 24.63 -26.58 -13.83
N THR A 697 25.11 -27.42 -12.92
CA THR A 697 24.28 -28.13 -11.95
C THR A 697 24.52 -27.56 -10.56
N TYR A 698 23.43 -27.21 -9.88
CA TYR A 698 23.42 -26.73 -8.51
C TYR A 698 22.81 -27.80 -7.61
N LYS A 699 23.49 -28.13 -6.51
CA LYS A 699 22.89 -28.91 -5.44
C LYS A 699 22.18 -27.95 -4.50
N VAL A 700 20.86 -28.09 -4.39
CA VAL A 700 20.01 -27.30 -3.49
C VAL A 700 19.60 -28.21 -2.34
N GLU A 701 20.01 -27.86 -1.13
CA GLU A 701 19.67 -28.57 0.10
C GLU A 701 18.75 -27.70 0.95
N PHE A 702 17.60 -28.24 1.34
CA PHE A 702 16.72 -27.64 2.33
C PHE A 702 17.11 -28.21 3.68
N VAL A 703 17.72 -27.38 4.52
CA VAL A 703 18.29 -27.79 5.80
C VAL A 703 17.44 -27.26 6.93
N GLU A 704 17.13 -28.15 7.87
CA GLU A 704 16.46 -27.82 9.11
C GLU A 704 17.43 -28.01 10.26
N LYS A 705 17.43 -27.03 11.17
CA LYS A 705 18.21 -27.09 12.39
C LYS A 705 17.32 -26.79 13.58
N LEU A 706 17.21 -27.76 14.49
CA LEU A 706 16.53 -27.59 15.76
C LEU A 706 17.55 -27.22 16.84
N SER A 707 17.28 -26.13 17.54
CA SER A 707 18.04 -25.68 18.70
C SER A 707 17.08 -25.53 19.88
N GLY A 708 17.34 -26.20 21.00
CA GLY A 708 16.48 -26.15 22.18
C GLY A 708 17.20 -25.63 23.41
N SER A 709 16.48 -24.89 24.25
CA SER A 709 16.89 -24.61 25.63
C SER A 709 15.74 -24.88 26.59
N VAL A 710 16.00 -25.69 27.61
CA VAL A 710 15.05 -25.96 28.71
C VAL A 710 15.50 -25.17 29.93
N SER A 711 14.58 -24.39 30.52
CA SER A 711 14.83 -23.65 31.76
C SER A 711 13.95 -24.22 32.86
N VAL A 712 14.57 -24.70 33.94
CA VAL A 712 13.86 -25.21 35.13
C VAL A 712 14.09 -24.23 36.29
N PRO A 713 13.04 -23.64 36.89
CA PRO A 713 13.20 -22.82 38.08
C PRO A 713 13.40 -23.72 39.32
N ILE A 714 14.48 -23.52 40.06
CA ILE A 714 14.71 -24.15 41.37
C ILE A 714 14.40 -23.12 42.47
N LEU A 715 13.54 -23.48 43.43
CA LEU A 715 13.27 -22.63 44.59
C LEU A 715 14.56 -22.46 45.40
N GLY A 716 15.05 -21.22 45.48
CA GLY A 716 16.22 -20.88 46.31
C GLY A 716 17.57 -20.82 45.57
N GLY A 717 17.59 -20.42 44.29
CA GLY A 717 18.79 -19.88 43.65
C GLY A 717 19.21 -20.55 42.34
N GLY A 718 19.19 -19.78 41.25
CA GLY A 718 19.80 -20.11 39.95
C GLY A 718 18.90 -20.85 38.96
N VAL A 719 18.81 -20.33 37.73
CA VAL A 719 18.25 -21.05 36.56
C VAL A 719 19.40 -21.80 35.89
N THR A 720 19.27 -23.13 35.73
CA THR A 720 20.23 -23.92 34.93
C THR A 720 19.66 -24.17 33.54
N ALA A 721 20.34 -23.70 32.49
CA ALA A 721 19.95 -23.90 31.11
C ALA A 721 20.78 -25.02 30.47
N VAL A 722 20.12 -26.07 29.95
CA VAL A 722 20.76 -27.09 29.10
C VAL A 722 20.50 -26.73 27.64
N LYS A 723 21.56 -26.67 26.82
CA LYS A 723 21.48 -26.32 25.39
C LYS A 723 21.88 -27.52 24.52
N GLY A 724 21.09 -27.78 23.49
CA GLY A 724 21.41 -28.77 22.44
C GLY A 724 20.97 -28.29 21.06
N ALA A 725 21.69 -28.68 20.02
CA ALA A 725 21.32 -28.42 18.62
C ALA A 725 21.56 -29.66 17.75
N LYS A 726 20.63 -29.96 16.83
CA LYS A 726 20.74 -30.98 15.78
C LYS A 726 20.36 -30.37 14.43
N GLU A 727 21.09 -30.75 13.38
CA GLU A 727 20.89 -30.30 11.99
C GLU A 727 20.64 -31.53 11.10
N TRP A 728 19.72 -31.43 10.15
CA TRP A 728 19.51 -32.44 9.11
C TRP A 728 18.97 -31.83 7.81
N VAL A 729 19.24 -32.49 6.70
CA VAL A 729 18.76 -32.07 5.36
C VAL A 729 17.38 -32.70 5.13
N ARG A 730 16.34 -31.88 4.98
CA ARG A 730 14.95 -32.32 4.69
C ARG A 730 14.77 -32.80 3.26
N ASP A 731 15.37 -32.09 2.31
CA ASP A 731 15.30 -32.41 0.88
C ASP A 731 16.58 -31.94 0.20
N SER A 732 17.04 -32.67 -0.80
CA SER A 732 18.19 -32.28 -1.61
C SER A 732 17.93 -32.57 -3.07
N ARG A 733 18.05 -31.56 -3.93
CA ARG A 733 17.80 -31.69 -5.37
C ARG A 733 18.95 -31.13 -6.17
N ASN A 734 19.24 -31.77 -7.30
CA ASN A 734 20.15 -31.24 -8.30
C ASN A 734 19.32 -30.48 -9.33
N VAL A 735 19.61 -29.20 -9.51
CA VAL A 735 18.98 -28.35 -10.52
C VAL A 735 20.01 -28.09 -11.60
N SER A 736 19.74 -28.57 -12.82
CA SER A 736 20.60 -28.37 -13.98
C SER A 736 20.05 -27.26 -14.86
N VAL A 737 20.85 -26.22 -15.08
CA VAL A 737 20.52 -25.11 -15.99
C VAL A 737 21.33 -25.29 -17.26
N THR A 738 20.66 -25.45 -18.40
CA THR A 738 21.30 -25.60 -19.72
C THR A 738 20.96 -24.43 -20.62
N ILE A 739 21.98 -23.75 -21.14
CA ILE A 739 21.84 -22.66 -22.11
C ILE A 739 22.21 -23.21 -23.50
N ARG A 740 21.32 -23.08 -24.49
CA ARG A 740 21.59 -23.42 -25.90
C ARG A 740 21.62 -22.14 -26.74
N CYS A 741 22.51 -22.06 -27.74
CA CYS A 741 22.50 -20.95 -28.70
C CYS A 741 21.57 -21.21 -29.88
N CYS A 742 20.63 -20.29 -30.13
CA CYS A 742 19.66 -20.34 -31.22
C CYS A 742 20.15 -19.59 -32.49
N PRO A 743 19.64 -19.93 -33.69
CA PRO A 743 19.88 -19.16 -34.92
C PRO A 743 19.09 -17.84 -34.90
N CYS A 744 19.66 -16.75 -35.43
CA CYS A 744 18.97 -15.47 -35.66
C CYS A 744 18.85 -15.18 -37.17
N PRO A 745 17.93 -14.28 -37.62
CA PRO A 745 16.92 -13.54 -36.85
C PRO A 745 15.47 -13.68 -37.39
N THR A 746 14.52 -13.83 -36.46
CA THR A 746 13.14 -13.26 -36.39
C THR A 746 12.37 -14.18 -35.44
N ASP A 747 11.88 -13.62 -34.33
CA ASP A 747 11.09 -14.29 -33.27
C ASP A 747 11.82 -15.38 -32.47
N CYS A 748 12.24 -15.06 -31.25
CA CYS A 748 12.61 -16.05 -30.25
C CYS A 748 12.05 -15.66 -28.87
N ALA A 749 11.01 -16.37 -28.45
CA ALA A 749 10.66 -16.55 -27.04
C ALA A 749 11.71 -17.46 -26.38
N LEU A 750 11.94 -17.27 -25.08
CA LEU A 750 12.70 -18.20 -24.26
C LEU A 750 11.93 -19.53 -24.18
N GLU A 751 12.44 -20.60 -24.82
CA GLU A 751 12.00 -21.96 -24.53
C GLU A 751 12.82 -22.50 -23.35
N GLU A 752 12.23 -22.55 -22.16
CA GLU A 752 12.69 -23.41 -21.08
C GLU A 752 12.17 -24.82 -21.35
N THR A 753 13.01 -25.69 -21.94
CA THR A 753 12.67 -27.10 -22.07
C THR A 753 12.95 -27.81 -20.75
N PHE A 754 11.90 -28.19 -20.03
CA PHE A 754 11.93 -29.21 -18.99
C PHE A 754 11.76 -30.59 -19.66
N ASP A 755 12.67 -31.52 -19.42
CA ASP A 755 12.58 -32.86 -19.99
C ASP A 755 11.44 -33.66 -19.34
N ASP A 756 10.27 -33.71 -19.99
CA ASP A 756 9.32 -34.84 -19.97
C ASP A 756 8.25 -34.69 -21.11
N PRO A 757 7.97 -35.73 -21.93
CA PRO A 757 7.07 -35.61 -23.09
C PRO A 757 5.56 -35.75 -22.76
N PRO A 758 4.65 -35.20 -23.58
CA PRO A 758 3.22 -35.09 -23.28
C PRO A 758 2.38 -36.29 -23.74
N PRO A 759 1.35 -36.72 -22.98
CA PRO A 759 0.18 -37.38 -23.53
C PRO A 759 -0.86 -36.35 -23.99
N SER A 760 -1.41 -36.59 -25.18
CA SER A 760 -2.42 -35.81 -25.88
C SER A 760 -3.80 -35.80 -25.21
N THR A 761 -4.51 -34.66 -25.34
CA THR A 761 -5.96 -34.36 -25.12
C THR A 761 -6.36 -33.74 -23.75
N GLY A 762 -6.77 -32.46 -23.76
CA GLY A 762 -7.49 -31.76 -22.66
C GLY A 762 -6.87 -30.43 -22.16
N PRO A 763 -7.66 -29.41 -21.77
CA PRO A 763 -7.16 -28.09 -21.34
C PRO A 763 -6.63 -28.11 -19.89
N TRP A 764 -5.51 -27.40 -19.65
CA TRP A 764 -4.64 -27.57 -18.49
C TRP A 764 -5.01 -26.68 -17.29
N PHE A 765 -5.38 -27.32 -16.17
CA PHE A 765 -5.04 -26.92 -14.80
C PHE A 765 -4.27 -28.10 -14.18
N ARG A 766 -3.13 -27.88 -13.50
CA ARG A 766 -2.53 -28.90 -12.61
C ARG A 766 -2.55 -28.40 -11.16
N GLU A 767 -3.55 -28.89 -10.43
CA GLU A 767 -3.50 -29.10 -8.98
C GLU A 767 -2.43 -30.17 -8.68
N PHE A 768 -1.48 -29.89 -7.78
CA PHE A 768 -0.73 -30.95 -7.11
C PHE A 768 -1.63 -31.52 -6.00
N LYS A 769 -2.35 -32.62 -6.29
CA LYS A 769 -2.95 -33.47 -5.25
C LYS A 769 -1.97 -34.57 -4.88
N ALA A 770 -1.57 -34.62 -3.61
CA ALA A 770 -0.98 -35.81 -3.02
C ALA A 770 -2.09 -36.86 -2.87
N SER A 771 -2.00 -37.98 -3.61
CA SER A 771 -2.79 -39.17 -3.31
C SER A 771 -1.93 -40.15 -2.52
N THR A 772 -2.32 -40.41 -1.27
CA THR A 772 -1.82 -41.53 -0.47
C THR A 772 -2.69 -42.77 -0.71
N ASN A 773 -2.08 -43.87 -1.17
CA ASN A 773 -2.08 -45.18 -0.48
C ASN A 773 -1.52 -46.30 -1.38
N PRO A 774 -1.06 -47.43 -0.80
CA PRO A 774 -1.13 -47.82 0.61
C PRO A 774 0.16 -47.70 1.42
#